data_AF-A0A922ESD6-F1
#
_entry.id   AF-A0A922ESD6-F1
#
_cell.length_a   1.000
_cell.length_b   1.000
_cell.length_c   1.000
_cell.angle_alpha   90.00
_cell.angle_beta   90.00
_cell.angle_gamma   90.00
#
_symmetry.space_group_name_H-M   'P 1'
#
loop_
_entity.id
_entity.type
_entity.pdbx_description
1 polymer ?
#
loop_
_entity_poly.entity_id
_entity_poly.type
_entity_poly.pdbx_seq_one_letter_code
_entity_poly.pdbx_strand_id
1 'polypeptide(L)'
;MGNKIEACDFKFDIVPEPKIFQYSMENIVLRFGNKVSRDNFSVLWKQEGVSGKFDFEMERLSLSFKDRSAKHKFEISFENIWTIELYRPRGQATKFLLIQLLGAPRIYVSDVRRKGWVREVDFTPSRRIGQSYALCLELPKKNRLPELNLAFVRYKENEDQFGLMEGSPYSCSSGLVPIVNPPTGFDLPYKILFKINSLIHHGCVPGPAIVDGFYRLVDPKRIEKREYIDRALYKLFHLKDCCYEPVKWLQEEYKRYSTSTRFQPTPAISLDNGLVYIHRVQITPSKVYFGGPQVNLSNRVLRHYPEDIDNFLRVSFVDEDFDKVYSIALSPRSSSANEDKRTRVYDRILSTLRNGIVIGDKKFEFLAYSSSQLRENSVWMFASKPGLTAADIREWMGDFRDIRNVAKYGARLGQSFGSSREIASVGIDEIEVIPDVEVKTKEATYNFSDGIGKISEKFASEVATKLGCSPVPSAFQIRYGGYKGVVAVDPTSSVKLSLRKSMCKYKSDNTKLDVLSWSKFHPCFLNREIVTLLSNLGVKDRAFRKRQRLAINQLNAILTDRWRAQKALEMMFSGEISKVLKEMLMCGYKPDAEPFLSMMLQTFRAYKLKEMQSRTRIFVPNGRALMGCLDETRTLEYGQVFLQVSPFSWEFRNQSSVRRSSNPDNFVCEGPVVVAKNPCLHPGDVRVLVAVNVPALHHMVDCVVFPQKGERPHPNECSGSDLDGDLYFVSWDRHLIPRRQIPPAEYIAAPTKQLDHDVTIEEVEEHFTDYIVNDNLGIIDNAHIVFADSKPLKAMSPECLQLARLHSIAVDFPKTGNVAEVPPELRPKEYPDFMEKPDKKGYISTSVIGKLFREVKDIASSTSPVEPFTLDSAKQHYDPEMEVEGFEDYRSDAERYKRDYDYKLGNMMEYYGIQTEAEILSGNVLKMSKHFDRKRDLGAIKYAVKSLRMEARNWFNKGSDADSTENAKAKASAWYHVTYHHTYWGKYNEGPDRAHFLSFAWCIYDHLMEIKKDKKSI
;
A
#
# COMPACT_ATOMS: atom_id res chain seq x y z
N MET A 1 -2.43 -48.59 18.28
CA MET A 1 -2.74 -49.51 17.16
C MET A 1 -3.59 -48.75 16.16
N GLY A 2 -3.21 -48.81 14.88
CA GLY A 2 -3.35 -47.71 13.93
C GLY A 2 -4.74 -47.41 13.42
N ASN A 3 -5.01 -46.11 13.21
CA ASN A 3 -6.08 -45.63 12.35
C ASN A 3 -5.45 -45.09 11.07
N LYS A 4 -5.66 -45.82 9.97
CA LYS A 4 -5.42 -45.37 8.60
C LYS A 4 -6.36 -44.20 8.30
N ILE A 5 -5.79 -43.11 7.79
CA ILE A 5 -6.53 -42.04 7.15
C ILE A 5 -6.77 -42.50 5.71
N GLU A 6 -8.01 -42.85 5.37
CA GLU A 6 -8.40 -43.04 3.97
C GLU A 6 -8.55 -41.67 3.31
N ALA A 7 -7.85 -41.49 2.19
CA ALA A 7 -8.01 -40.36 1.31
C ALA A 7 -9.40 -40.41 0.67
N CYS A 8 -10.18 -39.34 0.81
CA CYS A 8 -11.44 -39.19 0.09
C CYS A 8 -11.10 -38.81 -1.37
N ASP A 9 -11.27 -39.75 -2.28
CA ASP A 9 -11.26 -39.51 -3.73
C ASP A 9 -12.40 -38.56 -4.11
N PHE A 10 -12.05 -37.43 -4.71
CA PHE A 10 -13.01 -36.51 -5.34
C PHE A 10 -13.60 -37.18 -6.59
N LYS A 11 -14.80 -37.76 -6.45
CA LYS A 11 -15.63 -38.12 -7.61
C LYS A 11 -16.26 -36.86 -8.19
N PHE A 12 -15.96 -36.59 -9.46
CA PHE A 12 -16.70 -35.64 -10.27
C PHE A 12 -18.09 -36.20 -10.55
N ASP A 13 -19.11 -35.76 -9.80
CA ASP A 13 -20.50 -36.03 -10.15
C ASP A 13 -20.93 -35.13 -11.32
N ILE A 14 -21.26 -35.78 -12.43
CA ILE A 14 -21.68 -35.21 -13.72
C ILE A 14 -23.20 -34.96 -13.67
N VAL A 15 -23.67 -34.11 -12.75
CA VAL A 15 -24.95 -33.37 -12.87
C VAL A 15 -24.82 -32.10 -12.00
N PRO A 16 -24.82 -30.88 -12.56
CA PRO A 16 -24.84 -29.69 -11.73
C PRO A 16 -26.23 -29.57 -11.10
N GLU A 17 -26.33 -29.84 -9.79
CA GLU A 17 -27.48 -29.43 -9.00
C GLU A 17 -27.71 -27.91 -9.18
N PRO A 18 -28.97 -27.45 -9.15
CA PRO A 18 -29.29 -26.06 -9.42
C PRO A 18 -28.56 -25.17 -8.40
N LYS A 19 -27.58 -24.39 -8.88
CA LYS A 19 -26.91 -23.37 -8.08
C LYS A 19 -27.99 -22.43 -7.51
N ILE A 20 -28.28 -22.54 -6.22
CA ILE A 20 -29.17 -21.61 -5.53
C ILE A 20 -28.48 -20.25 -5.55
N PHE A 21 -28.85 -19.39 -6.51
CA PHE A 21 -28.24 -18.07 -6.65
C PHE A 21 -28.61 -17.15 -5.47
N GLN A 22 -29.82 -17.32 -4.92
CA GLN A 22 -30.34 -16.49 -3.84
C GLN A 22 -31.20 -17.32 -2.89
N TYR A 23 -31.07 -17.05 -1.58
CA TYR A 23 -31.86 -17.67 -0.54
C TYR A 23 -32.42 -16.62 0.43
N SER A 24 -33.73 -16.60 0.62
CA SER A 24 -34.42 -15.64 1.48
C SER A 24 -34.98 -16.29 2.74
N MET A 25 -34.96 -15.55 3.83
CA MET A 25 -35.50 -15.91 5.13
C MET A 25 -36.42 -14.79 5.60
N GLU A 26 -37.63 -15.13 6.05
CA GLU A 26 -38.60 -14.15 6.54
C GLU A 26 -38.91 -14.39 8.02
N ASN A 27 -39.33 -13.34 8.71
CA ASN A 27 -39.72 -13.36 10.12
C ASN A 27 -38.65 -13.96 11.06
N ILE A 28 -37.38 -13.61 10.83
CA ILE A 28 -36.27 -14.03 11.70
C ILE A 28 -36.06 -13.02 12.83
N VAL A 29 -35.45 -13.46 13.94
CA VAL A 29 -34.98 -12.55 15.00
C VAL A 29 -33.48 -12.32 14.81
N LEU A 30 -33.09 -11.06 14.65
CA LEU A 30 -31.69 -10.64 14.55
C LEU A 30 -31.19 -10.19 15.92
N ARG A 31 -30.03 -10.70 16.32
CA ARG A 31 -29.36 -10.32 17.57
C ARG A 31 -27.93 -9.90 17.27
N PHE A 32 -27.56 -8.68 17.62
CA PHE A 32 -26.16 -8.24 17.62
C PHE A 32 -25.56 -8.44 19.01
N GLY A 33 -24.33 -8.94 19.06
CA GLY A 33 -23.68 -9.23 20.32
C GLY A 33 -22.28 -9.82 20.19
N ASN A 34 -21.88 -10.53 21.23
CA ASN A 34 -20.53 -11.09 21.38
C ASN A 34 -20.63 -12.53 21.87
N LYS A 35 -19.85 -13.43 21.27
CA LYS A 35 -19.71 -14.81 21.75
C LYS A 35 -18.81 -14.80 22.99
N VAL A 36 -19.30 -15.15 24.16
CA VAL A 36 -18.50 -15.01 25.41
C VAL A 36 -17.99 -16.34 25.93
N SER A 37 -18.52 -17.45 25.42
CA SER A 37 -17.95 -18.80 25.58
C SER A 37 -18.28 -19.62 24.33
N ARG A 38 -17.89 -20.90 24.30
CA ARG A 38 -18.22 -21.80 23.18
C ARG A 38 -19.72 -21.89 22.91
N ASP A 39 -20.52 -21.82 23.97
CA ASP A 39 -21.96 -22.12 23.91
C ASP A 39 -22.84 -20.93 24.30
N ASN A 40 -22.26 -19.81 24.73
CA ASN A 40 -23.02 -18.64 25.18
C ASN A 40 -22.77 -17.40 24.32
N PHE A 41 -23.86 -16.71 23.98
CA PHE A 41 -23.87 -15.46 23.23
C PHE A 41 -24.50 -14.34 24.05
N SER A 42 -23.72 -13.28 24.29
CA SER A 42 -24.14 -12.07 24.98
C SER A 42 -24.80 -11.11 23.99
N VAL A 43 -26.10 -10.91 24.11
CA VAL A 43 -26.94 -10.09 23.23
C VAL A 43 -26.89 -8.63 23.67
N LEU A 44 -26.36 -7.75 22.82
CA LEU A 44 -26.36 -6.31 23.05
C LEU A 44 -27.59 -5.63 22.46
N TRP A 45 -28.09 -6.10 21.33
CA TRP A 45 -29.27 -5.55 20.67
C TRP A 45 -30.07 -6.62 19.94
N LYS A 46 -31.39 -6.46 19.89
CA LYS A 46 -32.35 -7.43 19.33
C LYS A 46 -33.34 -6.70 18.42
N GLN A 47 -33.69 -7.34 17.30
CA GLN A 47 -34.77 -6.93 16.42
C GLN A 47 -35.55 -8.15 15.91
N GLU A 48 -36.87 -8.09 16.00
CA GLU A 48 -37.78 -9.09 15.46
C GLU A 48 -38.33 -8.68 14.09
N GLY A 49 -38.92 -9.62 13.35
CA GLY A 49 -39.54 -9.35 12.05
C GLY A 49 -38.53 -8.95 10.97
N VAL A 50 -37.33 -9.53 11.01
CA VAL A 50 -36.28 -9.25 10.04
C VAL A 50 -36.47 -10.15 8.82
N SER A 51 -36.21 -9.61 7.64
CA SER A 51 -36.09 -10.33 6.38
C SER A 51 -34.61 -10.42 6.02
N GLY A 52 -34.10 -11.63 5.79
CA GLY A 52 -32.71 -11.88 5.43
C GLY A 52 -32.59 -12.48 4.03
N LYS A 53 -31.51 -12.17 3.31
CA LYS A 53 -31.23 -12.70 1.98
C LYS A 53 -29.74 -12.99 1.82
N PHE A 54 -29.40 -14.25 1.58
CA PHE A 54 -28.09 -14.65 1.04
C PHE A 54 -28.13 -14.51 -0.48
N ASP A 55 -27.20 -13.72 -1.01
CA ASP A 55 -27.03 -13.47 -2.44
C ASP A 55 -25.65 -14.02 -2.82
N PHE A 56 -25.61 -15.26 -3.31
CA PHE A 56 -24.36 -15.98 -3.58
C PHE A 56 -23.67 -15.48 -4.84
N GLU A 57 -24.43 -14.90 -5.77
CA GLU A 57 -23.89 -14.25 -6.97
C GLU A 57 -23.15 -12.95 -6.62
N MET A 58 -23.73 -12.16 -5.71
CA MET A 58 -23.16 -10.89 -5.25
C MET A 58 -22.28 -11.03 -3.99
N GLU A 59 -22.09 -12.27 -3.52
CA GLU A 59 -21.33 -12.63 -2.33
C GLU A 59 -21.65 -11.76 -1.09
N ARG A 60 -22.95 -11.62 -0.77
CA ARG A 60 -23.41 -10.77 0.34
C ARG A 60 -24.63 -11.31 1.07
N LEU A 61 -24.69 -11.03 2.37
CA LEU A 61 -25.86 -11.19 3.22
C LEU A 61 -26.52 -9.82 3.42
N SER A 62 -27.79 -9.71 3.06
CA SER A 62 -28.60 -8.52 3.30
C SER A 62 -29.66 -8.82 4.36
N LEU A 63 -29.78 -7.98 5.38
CA LEU A 63 -30.82 -8.08 6.41
C LEU A 63 -31.62 -6.78 6.41
N SER A 64 -32.94 -6.83 6.47
CA SER A 64 -33.77 -5.63 6.47
C SER A 64 -34.98 -5.76 7.36
N PHE A 65 -35.42 -4.65 7.93
CA PHE A 65 -36.58 -4.58 8.81
C PHE A 65 -37.18 -3.19 8.77
N LYS A 66 -38.40 -3.05 9.30
CA LYS A 66 -39.07 -1.77 9.46
C LYS A 66 -39.13 -1.43 10.95
N ASP A 67 -38.60 -0.27 11.32
CA ASP A 67 -38.75 0.29 12.66
C ASP A 67 -39.47 1.63 12.56
N ARG A 68 -40.57 1.76 13.30
CA ARG A 68 -41.50 2.91 13.22
C ARG A 68 -41.89 3.22 11.76
N SER A 69 -41.41 4.34 11.23
CA SER A 69 -41.68 4.87 9.88
C SER A 69 -40.51 4.68 8.89
N ALA A 70 -39.37 4.14 9.32
CA ALA A 70 -38.18 3.95 8.49
C ALA A 70 -37.90 2.45 8.25
N LYS A 71 -37.41 2.12 7.06
CA LYS A 71 -36.83 0.82 6.78
C LYS A 71 -35.33 0.89 7.02
N HIS A 72 -34.79 -0.12 7.66
CA HIS A 72 -33.37 -0.30 7.90
C HIS A 72 -32.85 -1.47 7.10
N LYS A 73 -31.58 -1.39 6.67
CA LYS A 73 -30.90 -2.46 5.95
C LYS A 73 -29.47 -2.60 6.43
N PHE A 74 -29.04 -3.83 6.68
CA PHE A 74 -27.67 -4.24 6.89
C PHE A 74 -27.16 -4.97 5.64
N GLU A 75 -25.96 -4.67 5.19
CA GLU A 75 -25.26 -5.43 4.16
C GLU A 75 -23.91 -5.90 4.68
N ILE A 76 -23.64 -7.20 4.52
CA ILE A 76 -22.41 -7.85 4.96
C ILE A 76 -21.85 -8.60 3.74
N SER A 77 -20.64 -8.26 3.32
CA SER A 77 -19.91 -9.06 2.32
C SER A 77 -19.55 -10.43 2.91
N PHE A 78 -19.63 -11.50 2.13
CA PHE A 78 -19.22 -12.83 2.58
C PHE A 78 -17.76 -12.87 3.03
N GLU A 79 -16.90 -12.06 2.42
CA GLU A 79 -15.50 -11.93 2.82
C GLU A 79 -15.31 -11.26 4.20
N ASN A 80 -16.33 -10.59 4.73
CA ASN A 80 -16.35 -10.05 6.09
C ASN A 80 -16.90 -11.05 7.13
N ILE A 81 -17.31 -12.23 6.70
CA ILE A 81 -17.75 -13.31 7.58
C ILE A 81 -16.54 -14.20 7.90
N TRP A 82 -16.22 -14.30 9.19
CA TRP A 82 -15.12 -15.14 9.66
C TRP A 82 -15.52 -16.61 9.74
N THR A 83 -16.62 -16.88 10.44
CA THR A 83 -17.13 -18.21 10.75
C THR A 83 -18.65 -18.18 10.80
N ILE A 84 -19.26 -19.29 10.40
CA ILE A 84 -20.70 -19.51 10.57
C ILE A 84 -20.88 -20.79 11.38
N GLU A 85 -21.66 -20.72 12.44
CA GLU A 85 -22.00 -21.85 13.30
C GLU A 85 -23.52 -22.01 13.37
N LEU A 86 -24.02 -23.15 12.93
CA LEU A 86 -25.42 -23.50 13.01
C LEU A 86 -25.68 -24.40 14.22
N TYR A 87 -26.40 -23.86 15.20
CA TYR A 87 -26.81 -24.60 16.39
C TYR A 87 -28.22 -25.16 16.20
N ARG A 88 -28.37 -26.47 16.45
CA ARG A 88 -29.65 -27.19 16.48
C ARG A 88 -29.87 -27.86 17.84
N PRO A 89 -30.18 -27.10 18.90
CA PRO A 89 -30.30 -27.67 20.25
C PRO A 89 -31.37 -28.76 20.30
N ARG A 90 -31.02 -29.92 20.87
CA ARG A 90 -31.95 -31.05 21.00
C ARG A 90 -33.20 -30.66 21.79
N GLY A 91 -34.38 -30.92 21.23
CA GLY A 91 -35.67 -30.65 21.86
C GLY A 91 -36.22 -29.22 21.70
N GLN A 92 -35.49 -28.30 21.07
CA GLN A 92 -35.99 -26.94 20.80
C GLN A 92 -36.58 -26.80 19.38
N ALA A 93 -37.57 -25.92 19.23
CA ALA A 93 -38.20 -25.63 17.93
C ALA A 93 -37.42 -24.60 17.09
N THR A 94 -36.41 -23.95 17.66
CA THR A 94 -35.64 -22.86 17.08
C THR A 94 -34.23 -23.31 16.72
N LYS A 95 -33.73 -22.83 15.57
CA LYS A 95 -32.33 -22.99 15.16
C LYS A 95 -31.63 -21.64 15.31
N PHE A 96 -30.35 -21.65 15.64
CA PHE A 96 -29.55 -20.41 15.74
C PHE A 96 -28.42 -20.44 14.73
N LEU A 97 -28.37 -19.44 13.85
CA LEU A 97 -27.26 -19.24 12.93
C LEU A 97 -26.39 -18.11 13.47
N LEU A 98 -25.27 -18.48 14.07
CA LEU A 98 -24.28 -17.54 14.61
C LEU A 98 -23.25 -17.20 13.52
N ILE A 99 -23.07 -15.91 13.27
CA ILE A 99 -22.14 -15.39 12.27
C ILE A 99 -21.15 -14.47 12.98
N GLN A 100 -19.88 -14.88 13.04
CA GLN A 100 -18.80 -14.02 13.56
C GLN A 100 -18.22 -13.21 12.41
N LEU A 101 -17.95 -11.93 12.66
CA LEU A 101 -17.60 -10.96 11.63
C LEU A 101 -16.18 -10.43 11.83
N LEU A 102 -15.49 -10.16 10.71
CA LEU A 102 -14.23 -9.41 10.67
C LEU A 102 -14.49 -7.89 10.66
N GLY A 103 -15.48 -7.46 9.87
CA GLY A 103 -15.94 -6.07 9.75
C GLY A 103 -17.33 -5.85 10.36
N ALA A 104 -17.73 -4.61 10.62
CA ALA A 104 -19.14 -4.33 10.95
C ALA A 104 -20.04 -4.47 9.70
N PRO A 105 -21.37 -4.63 9.83
CA PRO A 105 -22.27 -4.51 8.68
C PRO A 105 -22.31 -3.06 8.17
N ARG A 106 -22.48 -2.88 6.85
CA ARG A 106 -22.90 -1.57 6.32
C ARG A 106 -24.36 -1.32 6.71
N ILE A 107 -24.61 -0.19 7.35
CA ILE A 107 -25.92 0.22 7.88
C ILE A 107 -26.57 1.24 6.94
N TYR A 108 -27.84 1.01 6.60
CA TYR A 108 -28.61 1.93 5.78
C TYR A 108 -29.97 2.21 6.41
N VAL A 109 -30.47 3.42 6.17
CA VAL A 109 -31.82 3.84 6.51
C VAL A 109 -32.54 4.31 5.23
N SER A 110 -33.82 4.03 5.11
CA SER A 110 -34.64 4.48 3.98
C SER A 110 -34.92 5.97 4.09
N ASP A 111 -34.67 6.70 3.02
CA ASP A 111 -35.09 8.08 2.89
C ASP A 111 -36.40 8.15 2.10
N VAL A 112 -37.48 8.49 2.81
CA VAL A 112 -38.83 8.60 2.26
C VAL A 112 -38.93 9.71 1.21
N ARG A 113 -38.15 10.79 1.34
CA ARG A 113 -38.13 11.90 0.38
C ARG A 113 -37.42 11.53 -0.91
N ARG A 114 -36.39 10.68 -0.82
CA ARG A 114 -35.50 10.34 -1.97
C ARG A 114 -35.80 9.00 -2.64
N LYS A 115 -36.78 8.23 -2.13
CA LYS A 115 -37.07 6.85 -2.58
C LYS A 115 -35.78 5.99 -2.68
N GLY A 116 -34.92 6.07 -1.67
CA GLY A 116 -33.59 5.44 -1.70
C GLY A 116 -33.03 5.08 -0.32
N TRP A 117 -31.84 4.49 -0.31
CA TRP A 117 -31.08 4.12 0.89
C TRP A 117 -29.98 5.15 1.17
N VAL A 118 -29.86 5.58 2.42
CA VAL A 118 -28.80 6.49 2.89
C VAL A 118 -27.89 5.71 3.85
N ARG A 119 -26.56 5.87 3.71
CA ARG A 119 -25.60 5.26 4.64
C ARG A 119 -25.73 5.89 6.02
N GLU A 120 -25.68 5.05 7.02
CA GLU A 120 -25.84 5.39 8.42
C GLU A 120 -24.64 4.89 9.23
N VAL A 121 -24.42 5.49 10.38
CA VAL A 121 -23.54 4.96 11.44
C VAL A 121 -24.36 3.94 12.25
N ASP A 122 -24.21 3.90 13.57
CA ASP A 122 -25.06 3.11 14.43
C ASP A 122 -26.21 3.96 15.02
N PHE A 123 -27.45 3.49 14.85
CA PHE A 123 -28.67 4.11 15.35
C PHE A 123 -29.11 3.57 16.73
N THR A 124 -28.45 2.52 17.23
CA THR A 124 -28.79 1.90 18.50
C THR A 124 -28.27 2.72 19.69
N PRO A 125 -28.95 2.65 20.85
CA PRO A 125 -28.47 3.32 22.06
C PRO A 125 -27.06 2.84 22.43
N SER A 126 -26.17 3.78 22.75
CA SER A 126 -24.76 3.48 23.08
C SER A 126 -23.99 2.72 21.99
N ARG A 127 -24.41 2.79 20.72
CA ARG A 127 -23.66 2.20 19.59
C ARG A 127 -23.41 0.68 19.74
N ARG A 128 -24.46 -0.09 20.08
CA ARG A 128 -24.38 -1.54 20.38
C ARG A 128 -23.96 -2.38 19.17
N ILE A 129 -24.29 -1.98 17.95
CA ILE A 129 -23.84 -2.67 16.73
C ILE A 129 -22.33 -2.48 16.56
N GLY A 130 -21.84 -1.25 16.79
CA GLY A 130 -20.41 -0.94 16.81
C GLY A 130 -19.62 -1.73 17.86
N GLN A 131 -20.26 -2.15 18.94
CA GLN A 131 -19.65 -2.96 20.00
C GLN A 131 -19.80 -4.48 19.81
N SER A 132 -20.47 -4.92 18.74
CA SER A 132 -20.75 -6.33 18.48
C SER A 132 -19.81 -6.87 17.40
N TYR A 133 -19.08 -7.96 17.64
CA TYR A 133 -18.29 -8.64 16.59
C TYR A 133 -18.99 -9.86 15.99
N ALA A 134 -20.19 -10.19 16.46
CA ALA A 134 -20.98 -11.28 15.93
C ALA A 134 -22.47 -10.92 15.88
N LEU A 135 -23.21 -11.64 15.04
CA LEU A 135 -24.67 -11.61 15.04
C LEU A 135 -25.23 -13.03 15.07
N CYS A 136 -26.41 -13.18 15.67
CA CYS A 136 -27.13 -14.44 15.75
C CYS A 136 -28.50 -14.27 15.10
N LEU A 137 -28.83 -15.14 14.15
CA LEU A 137 -30.15 -15.23 13.53
C LEU A 137 -30.92 -16.38 14.16
N GLU A 138 -32.04 -16.06 14.79
CA GLU A 138 -33.00 -17.05 15.29
C GLU A 138 -33.96 -17.42 14.17
N LEU A 139 -33.97 -18.70 13.79
CA LEU A 139 -34.68 -19.22 12.63
C LEU A 139 -35.84 -20.14 13.06
N PRO A 140 -37.03 -20.01 12.45
CA PRO A 140 -38.12 -20.96 12.65
C PRO A 140 -37.75 -22.38 12.19
N LYS A 141 -38.27 -23.43 12.84
CA LYS A 141 -37.98 -24.85 12.52
C LYS A 141 -38.13 -25.19 11.03
N LYS A 142 -39.13 -24.57 10.38
CA LYS A 142 -39.51 -24.79 8.98
C LYS A 142 -38.50 -24.24 7.97
N ASN A 143 -37.60 -23.33 8.37
CA ASN A 143 -36.58 -22.80 7.46
C ASN A 143 -35.53 -23.89 7.21
N ARG A 144 -35.48 -24.40 5.96
CA ARG A 144 -34.38 -25.21 5.44
C ARG A 144 -33.30 -24.27 4.91
N LEU A 145 -32.17 -24.19 5.60
CA LEU A 145 -31.02 -23.42 5.14
C LEU A 145 -30.41 -24.07 3.89
N PRO A 146 -29.80 -23.28 2.98
CA PRO A 146 -29.02 -23.83 1.88
C PRO A 146 -27.75 -24.50 2.43
N GLU A 147 -27.04 -25.24 1.58
CA GLU A 147 -25.74 -25.84 1.90
C GLU A 147 -24.66 -24.76 2.06
N LEU A 148 -24.67 -24.09 3.20
CA LEU A 148 -23.74 -23.00 3.53
C LEU A 148 -22.28 -23.50 3.62
N ASN A 149 -22.07 -24.77 3.91
CA ASN A 149 -20.76 -25.43 3.90
C ASN A 149 -20.07 -25.38 2.53
N LEU A 150 -20.82 -25.30 1.42
CA LEU A 150 -20.25 -25.16 0.08
C LEU A 150 -19.75 -23.73 -0.18
N ALA A 151 -20.38 -22.73 0.44
CA ALA A 151 -20.04 -21.32 0.25
C ALA A 151 -19.04 -20.78 1.27
N PHE A 152 -18.95 -21.40 2.46
CA PHE A 152 -18.13 -20.92 3.57
C PHE A 152 -17.20 -22.01 4.10
N VAL A 153 -15.89 -21.77 3.98
CA VAL A 153 -14.82 -22.69 4.44
C VAL A 153 -14.91 -22.98 5.95
N ARG A 154 -15.37 -22.00 6.74
CA ARG A 154 -15.45 -22.11 8.21
C ARG A 154 -16.90 -22.21 8.67
N TYR A 155 -17.59 -23.23 8.18
CA TYR A 155 -18.93 -23.60 8.60
C TYR A 155 -18.88 -24.78 9.58
N LYS A 156 -19.64 -24.69 10.68
CA LYS A 156 -19.79 -25.79 11.65
C LYS A 156 -21.26 -25.97 12.02
N GLU A 157 -21.65 -27.21 12.29
CA GLU A 157 -22.95 -27.55 12.85
C GLU A 157 -22.76 -28.15 14.24
N ASN A 158 -23.52 -27.65 15.21
CA ASN A 158 -23.46 -28.11 16.60
C ASN A 158 -24.87 -28.52 17.06
N GLU A 159 -24.98 -29.66 17.74
CA GLU A 159 -26.22 -30.11 18.40
C GLU A 159 -26.30 -29.71 19.89
N ASP A 160 -25.23 -29.10 20.39
CA ASP A 160 -25.10 -28.68 21.78
C ASP A 160 -26.11 -27.58 22.14
N GLN A 161 -26.33 -27.39 23.45
CA GLN A 161 -27.14 -26.28 23.94
C GLN A 161 -26.48 -24.95 23.58
N PHE A 162 -27.28 -23.98 23.15
CA PHE A 162 -26.81 -22.62 22.84
C PHE A 162 -27.55 -21.61 23.72
N GLY A 163 -26.81 -20.94 24.60
CA GLY A 163 -27.33 -19.97 25.56
C GLY A 163 -27.34 -18.56 25.00
N LEU A 164 -28.48 -17.88 25.09
CA LEU A 164 -28.59 -16.44 24.89
C LEU A 164 -28.62 -15.74 26.24
N MET A 165 -27.71 -14.78 26.45
CA MET A 165 -27.61 -14.02 27.69
C MET A 165 -27.77 -12.53 27.38
N GLU A 166 -28.35 -11.77 28.30
CA GLU A 166 -28.40 -10.32 28.16
C GLU A 166 -27.00 -9.71 28.36
N GLY A 167 -26.58 -8.85 27.44
CA GLY A 167 -25.28 -8.19 27.44
C GLY A 167 -25.37 -6.70 27.71
N SER A 168 -24.32 -6.14 28.31
CA SER A 168 -24.18 -4.70 28.51
C SER A 168 -23.14 -4.10 27.57
N PRO A 169 -23.34 -2.86 27.06
CA PRO A 169 -22.30 -2.08 26.41
C PRO A 169 -21.06 -1.98 27.33
N TYR A 170 -19.86 -2.10 26.76
CA TYR A 170 -18.59 -2.13 27.48
C TYR A 170 -17.61 -1.05 27.03
N SER A 171 -17.96 -0.24 26.03
CA SER A 171 -17.12 0.87 25.60
C SER A 171 -17.20 2.06 26.56
N CYS A 172 -16.05 2.67 26.85
CA CYS A 172 -15.97 3.90 27.65
C CYS A 172 -16.27 5.18 26.84
N SER A 173 -16.21 5.12 25.50
CA SER A 173 -16.47 6.26 24.61
C SER A 173 -17.87 6.13 24.01
N SER A 174 -18.62 7.23 23.97
CA SER A 174 -19.97 7.28 23.40
C SER A 174 -19.99 7.48 21.88
N GLY A 175 -18.92 8.02 21.31
CA GLY A 175 -18.79 8.34 19.89
C GLY A 175 -18.01 7.27 19.11
N LEU A 176 -16.80 6.97 19.55
CA LEU A 176 -15.89 5.99 18.94
C LEU A 176 -15.94 4.68 19.73
N VAL A 177 -16.46 3.61 19.12
CA VAL A 177 -16.68 2.32 19.78
C VAL A 177 -16.15 1.14 18.95
N PRO A 178 -15.78 0.02 19.58
CA PRO A 178 -15.47 -0.07 21.00
C PRO A 178 -14.15 0.66 21.28
N ILE A 179 -14.05 1.32 22.42
CA ILE A 179 -12.79 1.68 23.08
C ILE A 179 -13.01 1.31 24.54
N VAL A 180 -12.04 0.63 25.15
CA VAL A 180 -12.05 0.25 26.56
C VAL A 180 -10.91 0.92 27.30
N ASN A 181 -11.18 1.29 28.55
CA ASN A 181 -10.20 1.77 29.51
C ASN A 181 -10.27 0.89 30.76
N PRO A 182 -9.17 0.74 31.50
CA PRO A 182 -9.21 0.04 32.76
C PRO A 182 -10.02 0.85 33.80
N PRO A 183 -10.62 0.19 34.80
CA PRO A 183 -11.36 0.87 35.87
C PRO A 183 -10.42 1.70 36.76
N THR A 184 -11.01 2.53 37.62
CA THR A 184 -10.26 3.39 38.55
C THR A 184 -9.30 2.57 39.42
N GLY A 185 -8.03 3.00 39.53
CA GLY A 185 -6.99 2.32 40.30
C GLY A 185 -5.98 1.51 39.47
N PHE A 186 -6.16 1.46 38.15
CA PHE A 186 -5.17 0.94 37.21
C PHE A 186 -4.52 2.09 36.43
N ASP A 187 -3.22 1.98 36.21
CA ASP A 187 -2.42 2.93 35.44
C ASP A 187 -1.57 2.13 34.46
N LEU A 188 -2.17 1.82 33.31
CA LEU A 188 -1.57 0.99 32.28
C LEU A 188 -0.87 1.85 31.22
N PRO A 189 0.36 1.50 30.83
CA PRO A 189 1.04 2.19 29.73
C PRO A 189 0.22 2.19 28.43
N TYR A 190 0.26 3.31 27.72
CA TYR A 190 -0.42 3.52 26.44
C TYR A 190 -0.30 2.33 25.47
N LYS A 191 0.91 1.77 25.30
CA LYS A 191 1.17 0.63 24.40
C LYS A 191 0.39 -0.63 24.77
N ILE A 192 0.27 -0.93 26.06
CA ILE A 192 -0.48 -2.08 26.56
C ILE A 192 -1.96 -1.85 26.33
N LEU A 193 -2.47 -0.67 26.71
CA LEU A 193 -3.89 -0.34 26.51
C LEU A 193 -4.29 -0.33 25.02
N PHE A 194 -3.42 0.17 24.15
CA PHE A 194 -3.61 0.12 22.71
C PHE A 194 -3.72 -1.33 22.21
N LYS A 195 -2.84 -2.22 22.70
CA LYS A 195 -2.86 -3.63 22.32
C LYS A 195 -4.10 -4.36 22.84
N ILE A 196 -4.60 -4.03 24.04
CA ILE A 196 -5.85 -4.58 24.59
C ILE A 196 -7.03 -4.22 23.69
N ASN A 197 -7.17 -2.94 23.33
CA ASN A 197 -8.19 -2.49 22.39
C ASN A 197 -8.04 -3.22 21.04
N SER A 198 -6.82 -3.35 20.52
CA SER A 198 -6.55 -4.11 19.29
C SER A 198 -7.03 -5.58 19.36
N LEU A 199 -6.80 -6.28 20.48
CA LEU A 199 -7.25 -7.66 20.69
C LEU A 199 -8.78 -7.79 20.65
N ILE A 200 -9.49 -6.84 21.25
CA ILE A 200 -10.96 -6.83 21.25
C ILE A 200 -11.48 -6.57 19.82
N HIS A 201 -10.92 -5.58 19.12
CA HIS A 201 -11.44 -5.14 17.83
C HIS A 201 -11.26 -6.18 16.73
N HIS A 202 -10.26 -7.06 16.88
CA HIS A 202 -10.00 -8.18 15.96
C HIS A 202 -10.58 -9.51 16.45
N GLY A 203 -11.42 -9.50 17.50
CA GLY A 203 -12.10 -10.69 17.99
C GLY A 203 -11.19 -11.73 18.66
N CYS A 204 -9.96 -11.35 19.04
CA CYS A 204 -9.03 -12.25 19.73
C CYS A 204 -9.50 -12.56 21.16
N VAL A 205 -10.16 -11.59 21.81
CA VAL A 205 -10.77 -11.71 23.14
C VAL A 205 -12.14 -11.02 23.13
N PRO A 206 -13.16 -11.56 23.82
CA PRO A 206 -14.43 -10.86 23.95
C PRO A 206 -14.26 -9.61 24.82
N GLY A 207 -14.79 -8.46 24.39
CA GLY A 207 -14.80 -7.24 25.19
C GLY A 207 -15.31 -7.44 26.64
N PRO A 208 -16.44 -8.14 26.85
CA PRO A 208 -16.94 -8.46 28.19
C PRO A 208 -16.02 -9.34 29.04
N ALA A 209 -15.03 -10.03 28.46
CA ALA A 209 -14.07 -10.87 29.20
C ALA A 209 -12.89 -10.06 29.76
N ILE A 210 -12.78 -8.77 29.40
CA ILE A 210 -11.74 -7.86 29.90
C ILE A 210 -12.19 -7.25 31.23
N VAL A 211 -12.01 -8.04 32.29
CA VAL A 211 -12.37 -7.72 33.68
C VAL A 211 -11.14 -7.29 34.50
N ASP A 212 -11.33 -6.81 35.73
CA ASP A 212 -10.26 -6.41 36.66
C ASP A 212 -9.11 -7.41 36.76
N GLY A 213 -9.43 -8.71 36.81
CA GLY A 213 -8.44 -9.78 36.85
C GLY A 213 -7.50 -9.79 35.64
N PHE A 214 -8.01 -9.45 34.46
CA PHE A 214 -7.20 -9.32 33.24
C PHE A 214 -6.27 -8.11 33.35
N TYR A 215 -6.78 -6.96 33.77
CA TYR A 215 -5.98 -5.75 33.95
C TYR A 215 -4.85 -5.94 34.98
N ARG A 216 -5.08 -6.70 36.06
CA ARG A 216 -4.02 -7.03 37.04
C ARG A 216 -2.88 -7.84 36.43
N LEU A 217 -3.18 -8.72 35.47
CA LEU A 217 -2.20 -9.59 34.81
C LEU A 217 -1.43 -8.91 33.68
N VAL A 218 -1.87 -7.73 33.25
CA VAL A 218 -1.21 -6.93 32.21
C VAL A 218 -0.69 -5.59 32.75
N ASP A 219 -0.69 -5.42 34.07
CA ASP A 219 -0.16 -4.26 34.79
C ASP A 219 1.34 -4.48 35.10
N PRO A 220 2.25 -3.70 34.48
CA PRO A 220 3.69 -3.83 34.73
C PRO A 220 4.10 -3.52 36.17
N LYS A 221 3.27 -2.83 36.96
CA LYS A 221 3.54 -2.62 38.39
C LYS A 221 3.31 -3.89 39.23
N ARG A 222 2.61 -4.89 38.68
CA ARG A 222 2.22 -6.14 39.36
C ARG A 222 2.91 -7.37 38.81
N ILE A 223 3.34 -7.35 37.55
CA ILE A 223 4.08 -8.44 36.90
C ILE A 223 5.55 -8.04 36.81
N GLU A 224 6.41 -8.80 37.48
CA GLU A 224 7.85 -8.50 37.61
C GLU A 224 8.56 -8.35 36.26
N LYS A 225 8.17 -9.15 35.26
CA LYS A 225 8.81 -9.17 33.93
C LYS A 225 7.86 -8.62 32.86
N ARG A 226 8.17 -7.41 32.38
CA ARG A 226 7.39 -6.76 31.30
C ARG A 226 7.37 -7.61 30.01
N GLU A 227 8.44 -8.34 29.72
CA GLU A 227 8.49 -9.19 28.52
C GLU A 227 7.41 -10.28 28.53
N TYR A 228 6.95 -10.71 29.71
CA TYR A 228 5.87 -11.70 29.81
C TYR A 228 4.56 -11.11 29.30
N ILE A 229 4.25 -9.86 29.68
CA ILE A 229 3.05 -9.16 29.22
C ILE A 229 3.10 -9.00 27.70
N ASP A 230 4.18 -8.42 27.18
CA ASP A 230 4.32 -8.14 25.75
C ASP A 230 4.23 -9.44 24.92
N ARG A 231 4.88 -10.51 25.37
CA ARG A 231 4.82 -11.85 24.73
C ARG A 231 3.42 -12.45 24.77
N ALA A 232 2.74 -12.37 25.92
CA ALA A 232 1.42 -12.97 26.08
C ALA A 232 0.36 -12.24 25.26
N LEU A 233 0.35 -10.91 25.28
CA LEU A 233 -0.54 -10.08 24.44
C LEU A 233 -0.26 -10.28 22.95
N TYR A 234 1.01 -10.48 22.59
CA TYR A 234 1.40 -10.82 21.22
C TYR A 234 0.82 -12.18 20.81
N LYS A 235 1.02 -13.22 21.64
CA LYS A 235 0.54 -14.58 21.36
C LYS A 235 -1.00 -14.66 21.34
N LEU A 236 -1.70 -13.91 22.20
CA LEU A 236 -3.16 -13.78 22.16
C LEU A 236 -3.67 -13.29 20.81
N PHE A 237 -2.97 -12.33 20.20
CA PHE A 237 -3.39 -11.75 18.91
C PHE A 237 -3.33 -12.75 17.76
N HIS A 238 -2.47 -13.77 17.85
CA HIS A 238 -2.21 -14.76 16.80
C HIS A 238 -2.90 -16.11 17.07
N LEU A 239 -3.79 -16.18 18.06
CA LEU A 239 -4.60 -17.38 18.27
C LEU A 239 -5.54 -17.59 17.08
N LYS A 240 -5.71 -18.86 16.67
CA LYS A 240 -6.63 -19.24 15.57
C LYS A 240 -8.10 -18.97 15.95
N ASP A 241 -8.42 -19.11 17.23
CA ASP A 241 -9.74 -18.94 17.81
C ASP A 241 -9.73 -17.85 18.89
N CYS A 242 -10.89 -17.25 19.12
CA CYS A 242 -11.10 -16.28 20.20
C CYS A 242 -10.82 -16.93 21.58
N CYS A 243 -10.08 -16.23 22.43
CA CYS A 243 -9.80 -16.63 23.80
C CYS A 243 -10.91 -16.14 24.74
N TYR A 244 -11.84 -17.04 25.07
CA TYR A 244 -12.99 -16.74 25.95
C TYR A 244 -12.62 -16.65 27.44
N GLU A 245 -11.52 -17.27 27.88
CA GLU A 245 -11.02 -17.24 29.27
C GLU A 245 -9.62 -16.59 29.36
N PRO A 246 -9.47 -15.31 29.01
CA PRO A 246 -8.15 -14.70 28.84
C PRO A 246 -7.34 -14.62 30.16
N VAL A 247 -8.01 -14.47 31.30
CA VAL A 247 -7.35 -14.45 32.62
C VAL A 247 -6.66 -15.78 32.92
N LYS A 248 -7.39 -16.89 32.77
CA LYS A 248 -6.85 -18.25 32.98
C LYS A 248 -5.72 -18.55 32.00
N TRP A 249 -5.93 -18.18 30.74
CA TRP A 249 -4.93 -18.36 29.69
C TRP A 249 -3.62 -17.61 30.00
N LEU A 250 -3.70 -16.34 30.43
CA LEU A 250 -2.53 -15.55 30.82
C LEU A 250 -1.76 -16.19 31.99
N GLN A 251 -2.48 -16.68 33.01
CA GLN A 251 -1.85 -17.35 34.15
C GLN A 251 -1.11 -18.63 33.73
N GLU A 252 -1.71 -19.44 32.85
CA GLU A 252 -1.06 -20.64 32.32
C GLU A 252 0.18 -20.31 31.49
N GLU A 253 0.12 -19.27 30.67
CA GLU A 253 1.27 -18.82 29.87
C GLU A 253 2.41 -18.27 30.75
N TYR A 254 2.11 -17.46 31.76
CA TYR A 254 3.12 -16.98 32.70
C TYR A 254 3.78 -18.12 33.47
N LYS A 255 3.02 -19.15 33.85
CA LYS A 255 3.59 -20.38 34.43
C LYS A 255 4.53 -21.06 33.43
N ARG A 256 4.15 -21.22 32.16
CA ARG A 256 5.02 -21.77 31.12
C ARG A 256 6.30 -20.94 30.92
N TYR A 257 6.20 -19.61 31.01
CA TYR A 257 7.37 -18.73 30.86
C TYR A 257 8.33 -18.83 32.05
N SER A 258 7.81 -19.09 33.25
CA SER A 258 8.64 -19.29 34.45
C SER A 258 9.40 -20.63 34.44
N THR A 259 8.87 -21.66 33.78
CA THR A 259 9.47 -23.01 33.73
C THR A 259 10.31 -23.29 32.49
N SER A 260 10.22 -22.45 31.45
CA SER A 260 10.96 -22.63 30.20
C SER A 260 12.38 -22.05 30.29
N THR A 261 13.39 -22.89 30.02
CA THR A 261 14.77 -22.45 29.80
C THR A 261 15.01 -21.89 28.39
N ARG A 262 14.03 -22.06 27.47
CA ARG A 262 14.08 -21.55 26.10
C ARG A 262 13.48 -20.14 26.04
N PHE A 263 14.35 -19.13 26.03
CA PHE A 263 13.94 -17.77 25.68
C PHE A 263 13.44 -17.77 24.23
N GLN A 264 12.18 -17.42 24.02
CA GLN A 264 11.68 -17.18 22.66
C GLN A 264 11.94 -15.73 22.26
N PRO A 265 12.28 -15.49 20.98
CA PRO A 265 12.64 -14.18 20.46
C PRO A 265 11.51 -13.17 20.59
N THR A 266 11.89 -11.91 20.79
CA THR A 266 10.93 -10.80 20.75
C THR A 266 10.38 -10.65 19.33
N PRO A 267 9.06 -10.40 19.16
CA PRO A 267 8.47 -10.17 17.85
C PRO A 267 8.90 -8.83 17.21
N ALA A 268 9.48 -7.92 17.99
CA ALA A 268 9.98 -6.64 17.51
C ALA A 268 11.23 -6.82 16.61
N ILE A 269 11.31 -6.01 15.56
CA ILE A 269 12.44 -5.98 14.63
C ILE A 269 13.30 -4.76 14.97
N SER A 270 14.62 -4.92 14.89
CA SER A 270 15.52 -3.77 14.99
C SER A 270 15.40 -2.93 13.72
N LEU A 271 14.99 -1.66 13.87
CA LEU A 271 14.73 -0.79 12.72
C LEU A 271 16.01 -0.14 12.19
N ASP A 272 16.08 -0.02 10.86
CA ASP A 272 17.13 0.73 10.18
C ASP A 272 17.05 2.23 10.50
N ASN A 273 18.17 2.95 10.37
CA ASN A 273 18.23 4.40 10.49
C ASN A 273 17.18 5.08 9.59
N GLY A 274 16.38 5.96 10.20
CA GLY A 274 15.32 6.70 9.51
C GLY A 274 13.97 5.98 9.45
N LEU A 275 13.82 4.80 10.04
CA LEU A 275 12.53 4.13 10.23
C LEU A 275 12.01 4.32 11.65
N VAL A 276 10.68 4.33 11.81
CA VAL A 276 10.00 4.51 13.10
C VAL A 276 8.77 3.62 13.21
N TYR A 277 8.44 3.19 14.42
CA TYR A 277 7.21 2.46 14.73
C TYR A 277 6.07 3.44 15.01
N ILE A 278 4.98 3.35 14.26
CA ILE A 278 3.81 4.24 14.41
C ILE A 278 2.54 3.42 14.61
N HIS A 279 1.77 3.77 15.63
CA HIS A 279 0.44 3.21 15.88
C HIS A 279 -0.58 3.78 14.92
N ARG A 280 -1.58 2.97 14.56
CA ARG A 280 -2.60 3.33 13.60
C ARG A 280 -4.00 3.00 14.07
N VAL A 281 -4.92 3.94 13.88
CA VAL A 281 -6.35 3.74 14.14
C VAL A 281 -7.12 3.87 12.83
N GLN A 282 -7.90 2.85 12.49
CA GLN A 282 -8.84 2.85 11.37
C GLN A 282 -10.25 3.08 11.92
N ILE A 283 -10.97 4.03 11.35
CA ILE A 283 -12.31 4.41 11.78
C ILE A 283 -13.27 4.10 10.63
N THR A 284 -14.23 3.22 10.91
CA THR A 284 -15.35 2.93 10.02
C THR A 284 -16.58 3.71 10.44
N PRO A 285 -17.64 3.77 9.60
CA PRO A 285 -18.90 4.39 9.99
C PRO A 285 -19.46 3.85 11.31
N SER A 286 -19.28 2.56 11.61
CA SER A 286 -19.83 1.92 12.79
C SER A 286 -18.81 1.71 13.92
N LYS A 287 -17.51 1.54 13.61
CA LYS A 287 -16.49 1.05 14.54
C LYS A 287 -15.16 1.78 14.50
N VAL A 288 -14.27 1.44 15.44
CA VAL A 288 -12.85 1.76 15.42
C VAL A 288 -12.00 0.49 15.53
N TYR A 289 -10.83 0.50 14.88
CA TYR A 289 -9.89 -0.61 14.83
C TYR A 289 -8.50 -0.11 15.14
N PHE A 290 -7.86 -0.72 16.14
CA PHE A 290 -6.52 -0.33 16.59
C PHE A 290 -5.52 -1.32 16.02
N GLY A 291 -4.52 -0.81 15.32
CA GLY A 291 -3.53 -1.63 14.61
C GLY A 291 -2.10 -1.10 14.75
N GLY A 292 -1.15 -1.99 14.48
CA GLY A 292 0.27 -1.70 14.59
C GLY A 292 0.85 -2.00 15.98
N PRO A 293 2.01 -1.40 16.32
CA PRO A 293 2.71 -0.38 15.53
C PRO A 293 3.27 -0.92 14.21
N GLN A 294 3.25 -0.10 13.16
CA GLN A 294 3.78 -0.43 11.83
C GLN A 294 5.10 0.30 11.58
N VAL A 295 5.96 -0.28 10.73
CA VAL A 295 7.23 0.33 10.33
C VAL A 295 6.96 1.39 9.27
N ASN A 296 7.35 2.63 9.53
CA ASN A 296 7.20 3.74 8.60
C ASN A 296 8.55 4.41 8.35
N LEU A 297 8.76 4.87 7.12
CA LEU A 297 9.85 5.82 6.85
C LEU A 297 9.53 7.13 7.57
N SER A 298 10.48 7.59 8.37
CA SER A 298 10.36 8.82 9.13
C SER A 298 10.19 10.04 8.22
N ASN A 299 9.74 11.12 8.81
CA ASN A 299 9.58 12.42 8.17
C ASN A 299 10.20 13.51 9.05
N ARG A 300 10.23 14.75 8.56
CA ARG A 300 10.90 15.86 9.22
C ARG A 300 10.37 16.09 10.65
N VAL A 301 9.06 15.98 10.84
CA VAL A 301 8.40 16.17 12.15
C VAL A 301 8.82 15.07 13.12
N LEU A 302 8.67 13.80 12.72
CA LEU A 302 8.99 12.65 13.58
C LEU A 302 10.49 12.60 13.94
N ARG A 303 11.38 13.05 13.05
CA ARG A 303 12.82 13.17 13.35
C ARG A 303 13.13 14.27 14.36
N HIS A 304 12.36 15.35 14.36
CA HIS A 304 12.57 16.46 15.28
C HIS A 304 12.04 16.15 16.69
N TYR A 305 11.00 15.32 16.79
CA TYR A 305 10.37 14.92 18.05
C TYR A 305 10.51 13.40 18.34
N PRO A 306 11.74 12.85 18.46
CA PRO A 306 11.95 11.42 18.61
C PRO A 306 11.48 10.86 19.96
N GLU A 307 11.48 11.68 21.01
CA GLU A 307 11.00 11.29 22.34
C GLU A 307 9.47 11.23 22.44
N ASP A 308 8.77 11.81 21.46
CA ASP A 308 7.32 11.95 21.43
C ASP A 308 6.65 11.04 20.40
N ILE A 309 7.34 10.04 19.87
CA ILE A 309 6.81 9.12 18.86
C ILE A 309 5.51 8.44 19.32
N ASP A 310 5.41 8.09 20.61
CA ASP A 310 4.21 7.49 21.20
C ASP A 310 3.06 8.50 21.38
N ASN A 311 3.28 9.78 21.12
CA ASN A 311 2.27 10.84 21.09
C ASN A 311 1.79 11.13 19.66
N PHE A 312 2.42 10.54 18.62
CA PHE A 312 1.90 10.61 17.26
C PHE A 312 1.00 9.40 16.95
N LEU A 313 -0.13 9.67 16.29
CA LEU A 313 -1.07 8.65 15.85
C LEU A 313 -1.46 8.86 14.39
N ARG A 314 -1.40 7.79 13.60
CA ARG A 314 -1.93 7.80 12.23
C ARG A 314 -3.38 7.36 12.26
N VAL A 315 -4.29 8.19 11.76
CA VAL A 315 -5.72 7.88 11.69
C VAL A 315 -6.15 7.73 10.24
N SER A 316 -7.01 6.77 9.92
CA SER A 316 -7.56 6.57 8.57
C SER A 316 -9.05 6.31 8.61
N PHE A 317 -9.80 6.97 7.73
CA PHE A 317 -11.24 6.78 7.57
C PHE A 317 -11.52 5.84 6.40
N VAL A 318 -12.09 4.68 6.70
CA VAL A 318 -12.35 3.59 5.75
C VAL A 318 -13.81 3.12 5.88
N ASP A 319 -14.37 2.46 4.89
CA ASP A 319 -15.71 1.85 4.99
C ASP A 319 -15.63 0.49 5.73
N GLU A 320 -16.76 -0.17 5.95
CA GLU A 320 -16.80 -1.42 6.74
C GLU A 320 -16.05 -2.61 6.11
N ASP A 321 -15.75 -2.54 4.82
CA ASP A 321 -14.91 -3.51 4.11
C ASP A 321 -13.41 -3.11 4.14
N PHE A 322 -13.05 -2.08 4.91
CA PHE A 322 -11.72 -1.45 4.99
C PHE A 322 -11.23 -0.74 3.71
N ASP A 323 -12.08 -0.70 2.69
CA ASP A 323 -11.91 0.11 1.49
C ASP A 323 -12.09 1.62 1.76
N LYS A 324 -11.76 2.43 0.75
CA LYS A 324 -11.98 3.88 0.81
C LYS A 324 -13.47 4.21 1.01
N VAL A 325 -13.77 5.16 1.89
CA VAL A 325 -15.13 5.71 2.01
C VAL A 325 -15.46 6.48 0.73
N TYR A 326 -16.50 6.06 0.02
CA TYR A 326 -16.94 6.71 -1.22
C TYR A 326 -17.93 7.85 -0.95
N SER A 327 -17.88 8.88 -1.80
CA SER A 327 -18.75 10.07 -1.79
C SER A 327 -20.23 9.77 -1.45
N ILE A 328 -20.82 8.75 -2.07
CA ILE A 328 -22.24 8.37 -1.87
C ILE A 328 -22.60 8.04 -0.41
N ALA A 329 -21.61 7.63 0.39
CA ALA A 329 -21.81 7.35 1.81
C ALA A 329 -21.86 8.62 2.67
N LEU A 330 -21.20 9.71 2.24
CA LEU A 330 -21.13 10.99 2.96
C LEU A 330 -22.17 12.00 2.47
N SER A 331 -22.50 11.97 1.18
CA SER A 331 -23.48 12.84 0.55
C SER A 331 -24.24 12.08 -0.53
N PRO A 332 -25.48 11.63 -0.27
CA PRO A 332 -26.27 10.89 -1.25
C PRO A 332 -26.69 11.83 -2.38
N ARG A 333 -26.60 11.37 -3.63
CA ARG A 333 -26.98 12.17 -4.81
C ARG A 333 -28.49 12.43 -4.78
N SER A 334 -28.90 13.70 -4.66
CA SER A 334 -30.30 14.12 -4.81
C SER A 334 -30.55 14.67 -6.22
N SER A 335 -31.78 14.53 -6.72
CA SER A 335 -32.22 15.10 -8.00
C SER A 335 -32.63 16.58 -7.91
N SER A 336 -32.53 17.19 -6.72
CA SER A 336 -32.90 18.58 -6.46
C SER A 336 -31.63 19.36 -6.09
N ALA A 337 -31.27 20.34 -6.91
CA ALA A 337 -29.98 21.06 -6.86
C ALA A 337 -29.70 21.87 -5.56
N ASN A 338 -30.58 21.89 -4.56
CA ASN A 338 -30.54 22.88 -3.47
C ASN A 338 -30.61 22.33 -2.03
N GLU A 339 -30.33 21.05 -1.75
CA GLU A 339 -30.14 20.58 -0.36
C GLU A 339 -28.93 19.64 -0.23
N ASP A 340 -27.76 20.21 0.04
CA ASP A 340 -26.55 19.49 0.48
C ASP A 340 -26.77 18.92 1.90
N LYS A 341 -27.44 17.77 1.99
CA LYS A 341 -27.58 17.05 3.27
C LYS A 341 -26.48 16.02 3.41
N ARG A 342 -25.45 16.41 4.19
CA ARG A 342 -24.41 15.51 4.72
C ARG A 342 -25.05 14.37 5.53
N THR A 343 -24.48 13.17 5.48
CA THR A 343 -24.94 12.02 6.28
C THR A 343 -24.32 12.01 7.66
N ARG A 344 -24.85 11.19 8.57
CA ARG A 344 -24.21 10.93 9.87
C ARG A 344 -22.82 10.30 9.74
N VAL A 345 -22.47 9.73 8.59
CA VAL A 345 -21.10 9.25 8.30
C VAL A 345 -20.15 10.43 8.12
N TYR A 346 -20.57 11.47 7.40
CA TYR A 346 -19.83 12.73 7.31
C TYR A 346 -19.63 13.35 8.70
N ASP A 347 -20.71 13.46 9.47
CA ASP A 347 -20.66 14.04 10.83
C ASP A 347 -19.72 13.27 11.75
N ARG A 348 -19.69 11.93 11.63
CA ARG A 348 -18.76 11.09 12.39
C ARG A 348 -17.30 11.40 12.06
N ILE A 349 -16.96 11.56 10.78
CA ILE A 349 -15.59 11.88 10.37
C ILE A 349 -15.20 13.26 10.91
N LEU A 350 -16.04 14.28 10.65
CA LEU A 350 -15.77 15.65 11.07
C LEU A 350 -15.70 15.79 12.59
N SER A 351 -16.62 15.18 13.34
CA SER A 351 -16.58 15.19 14.81
C SER A 351 -15.40 14.44 15.39
N THR A 352 -14.86 13.41 14.70
CA THR A 352 -13.63 12.75 15.13
C THR A 352 -12.44 13.68 15.00
N LEU A 353 -12.35 14.45 13.90
CA LEU A 353 -11.28 15.41 13.68
C LEU A 353 -11.30 16.50 14.75
N ARG A 354 -12.47 17.13 14.94
CA ARG A 354 -12.69 18.23 15.91
C ARG A 354 -12.48 17.82 17.37
N ASN A 355 -13.00 16.66 17.78
CA ASN A 355 -12.99 16.26 19.18
C ASN A 355 -11.72 15.48 19.57
N GLY A 356 -11.03 14.89 18.59
CA GLY A 356 -9.91 14.00 18.81
C GLY A 356 -10.30 12.59 19.30
N ILE A 357 -9.29 11.80 19.66
CA ILE A 357 -9.42 10.41 20.12
C ILE A 357 -8.75 10.29 21.49
N VAL A 358 -9.48 9.80 22.49
CA VAL A 358 -8.93 9.54 23.84
C VAL A 358 -8.58 8.07 23.98
N ILE A 359 -7.34 7.78 24.38
CA ILE A 359 -6.83 6.43 24.65
C ILE A 359 -6.06 6.48 25.98
N GLY A 360 -6.66 5.96 27.04
CA GLY A 360 -6.11 6.09 28.39
C GLY A 360 -5.99 7.55 28.81
N ASP A 361 -4.77 7.96 29.15
CA ASP A 361 -4.40 9.32 29.55
C ASP A 361 -4.12 10.26 28.37
N LYS A 362 -4.01 9.73 27.14
CA LYS A 362 -3.68 10.52 25.95
C LYS A 362 -4.93 10.94 25.19
N LYS A 363 -5.03 12.24 24.88
CA LYS A 363 -6.01 12.79 23.92
C LYS A 363 -5.29 13.22 22.65
N PHE A 364 -5.51 12.47 21.57
CA PHE A 364 -4.95 12.75 20.25
C PHE A 364 -5.84 13.72 19.48
N GLU A 365 -5.33 14.91 19.18
CA GLU A 365 -6.01 15.96 18.42
C GLU A 365 -5.46 16.07 17.00
N PHE A 366 -6.22 16.67 16.09
CA PHE A 366 -5.81 16.86 14.70
C PHE A 366 -4.49 17.64 14.61
N LEU A 367 -3.53 17.11 13.83
CA LEU A 367 -2.24 17.75 13.58
C LEU A 367 -2.15 18.30 12.16
N ALA A 368 -2.15 17.40 11.16
CA ALA A 368 -2.08 17.75 9.74
C ALA A 368 -2.32 16.53 8.83
N TYR A 369 -2.38 16.75 7.50
CA TYR A 369 -2.32 15.69 6.49
C TYR A 369 -1.50 16.15 5.28
N SER A 370 -0.72 15.25 4.68
CA SER A 370 -0.09 15.49 3.36
C SER A 370 -1.08 15.21 2.22
N SER A 371 -0.76 15.64 0.98
CA SER A 371 -1.61 15.35 -0.19
C SER A 371 -1.78 13.85 -0.47
N SER A 372 -0.79 13.02 -0.16
CA SER A 372 -0.95 11.56 -0.29
C SER A 372 -1.89 11.01 0.78
N GLN A 373 -1.78 11.52 2.01
CA GLN A 373 -2.63 11.12 3.12
C GLN A 373 -4.09 11.54 2.91
N LEU A 374 -4.33 12.73 2.36
CA LEU A 374 -5.66 13.20 1.96
C LEU A 374 -6.32 12.23 0.95
N ARG A 375 -5.59 11.82 -0.09
CA ARG A 375 -6.07 10.81 -1.07
C ARG A 375 -6.36 9.45 -0.44
N GLU A 376 -5.66 9.10 0.64
CA GLU A 376 -5.84 7.87 1.42
C GLU A 376 -6.90 8.01 2.53
N ASN A 377 -7.57 9.16 2.65
CA ASN A 377 -8.46 9.51 3.76
C ASN A 377 -7.79 9.32 5.12
N SER A 378 -6.55 9.78 5.26
CA SER A 378 -5.75 9.65 6.48
C SER A 378 -5.17 10.97 6.98
N VAL A 379 -4.92 11.05 8.29
CA VAL A 379 -4.40 12.24 8.97
C VAL A 379 -3.37 11.83 10.03
N TRP A 380 -2.53 12.79 10.43
CA TRP A 380 -1.76 12.71 11.66
C TRP A 380 -2.54 13.38 12.79
N MET A 381 -2.53 12.74 13.96
CA MET A 381 -2.99 13.31 15.21
C MET A 381 -1.85 13.28 16.24
N PHE A 382 -1.91 14.18 17.21
CA PHE A 382 -0.91 14.31 18.27
C PHE A 382 -1.55 14.39 19.64
N ALA A 383 -0.99 13.68 20.62
CA ALA A 383 -1.37 13.78 22.01
C ALA A 383 -0.53 14.85 22.71
N SER A 384 -1.13 15.99 22.97
CA SER A 384 -0.48 17.12 23.65
C SER A 384 -0.01 16.73 25.07
N LYS A 385 1.15 17.26 25.48
CA LYS A 385 1.74 17.07 26.80
C LYS A 385 2.19 18.43 27.37
N PRO A 386 2.47 18.55 28.68
CA PRO A 386 3.06 19.77 29.22
C PRO A 386 4.32 20.19 28.44
N GLY A 387 4.32 21.41 27.89
CA GLY A 387 5.43 21.96 27.12
C GLY A 387 5.47 21.60 25.63
N LEU A 388 4.54 20.79 25.11
CA LEU A 388 4.44 20.51 23.67
C LEU A 388 3.02 20.15 23.26
N THR A 389 2.42 21.00 22.42
CA THR A 389 1.06 20.84 21.88
C THR A 389 1.06 20.63 20.36
N ALA A 390 -0.06 20.20 19.79
CA ALA A 390 -0.19 20.13 18.34
C ALA A 390 -0.03 21.50 17.66
N ALA A 391 -0.40 22.59 18.34
CA ALA A 391 -0.22 23.95 17.84
C ALA A 391 1.27 24.33 17.76
N ASP A 392 2.05 24.02 18.79
CA ASP A 392 3.50 24.29 18.82
C ASP A 392 4.23 23.57 17.68
N ILE A 393 3.84 22.31 17.40
CA ILE A 393 4.41 21.55 16.28
C ILE A 393 4.03 22.20 14.94
N ARG A 394 2.78 22.67 14.76
CA ARG A 394 2.37 23.36 13.52
C ARG A 394 3.13 24.67 13.32
N GLU A 395 3.33 25.44 14.38
CA GLU A 395 4.13 26.68 14.35
C GLU A 395 5.57 26.39 13.95
N TRP A 396 6.17 25.33 14.50
CA TRP A 396 7.51 24.88 14.11
C TRP A 396 7.62 24.45 12.63
N MET A 397 6.54 23.94 12.02
CA MET A 397 6.58 23.46 10.62
C MET A 397 6.81 24.57 9.59
N GLY A 398 6.49 25.82 9.93
CA GLY A 398 6.69 27.00 9.07
C GLY A 398 5.63 28.08 9.26
N ASP A 399 5.81 29.21 8.59
CA ASP A 399 4.85 30.32 8.59
C ASP A 399 3.92 30.22 7.38
N PHE A 400 2.64 29.93 7.67
CA PHE A 400 1.58 29.75 6.69
C PHE A 400 0.58 30.91 6.65
N ARG A 401 0.80 32.00 7.41
CA ARG A 401 -0.17 33.10 7.55
C ARG A 401 -0.52 33.75 6.21
N ASP A 402 0.44 33.84 5.29
CA ASP A 402 0.20 34.41 3.95
C ASP A 402 -0.73 33.55 3.05
N ILE A 403 -1.12 32.34 3.48
CA ILE A 403 -1.96 31.42 2.71
C ILE A 403 -3.43 31.53 3.15
N ARG A 404 -4.23 32.29 2.41
CA ARG A 404 -5.66 32.53 2.67
C ARG A 404 -6.61 31.58 1.94
N ASN A 405 -6.13 30.42 1.49
CA ASN A 405 -6.96 29.38 0.89
C ASN A 405 -6.81 28.07 1.69
N VAL A 406 -7.92 27.54 2.20
CA VAL A 406 -7.93 26.39 3.12
C VAL A 406 -7.26 25.15 2.52
N ALA A 407 -7.58 24.82 1.26
CA ALA A 407 -7.01 23.65 0.58
C ALA A 407 -5.49 23.79 0.42
N LYS A 408 -5.03 24.97 -0.04
CA LYS A 408 -3.61 25.29 -0.16
C LYS A 408 -2.91 25.27 1.19
N TYR A 409 -3.53 25.83 2.22
CA TYR A 409 -3.01 25.87 3.59
C TYR A 409 -2.78 24.45 4.12
N GLY A 410 -3.82 23.60 4.10
CA GLY A 410 -3.71 22.20 4.53
C GLY A 410 -2.65 21.42 3.75
N ALA A 411 -2.58 21.62 2.43
CA ALA A 411 -1.57 20.99 1.59
C ALA A 411 -0.12 21.43 1.93
N ARG A 412 0.10 22.68 2.37
CA ARG A 412 1.42 23.17 2.81
C ARG A 412 1.77 22.77 4.23
N LEU A 413 0.80 22.81 5.13
CA LEU A 413 0.95 22.33 6.51
C LEU A 413 1.45 20.88 6.54
N GLY A 414 0.86 20.01 5.71
CA GLY A 414 1.24 18.60 5.61
C GLY A 414 2.55 18.28 4.91
N GLN A 415 3.25 19.28 4.35
CA GLN A 415 4.43 19.05 3.52
C GLN A 415 5.60 18.42 4.30
N SER A 416 5.71 18.75 5.60
CA SER A 416 6.72 18.22 6.53
C SER A 416 6.50 16.74 6.91
N PHE A 417 5.30 16.19 6.66
CA PHE A 417 4.99 14.77 6.89
C PHE A 417 5.31 13.87 5.70
N GLY A 418 5.83 14.43 4.60
CA GLY A 418 6.35 13.64 3.49
C GLY A 418 7.50 12.74 3.94
N SER A 419 7.38 11.43 3.71
CA SER A 419 8.46 10.48 3.98
C SER A 419 9.72 10.90 3.22
N SER A 420 10.83 11.03 3.93
CA SER A 420 12.04 11.68 3.44
C SER A 420 13.29 11.25 4.22
N ARG A 421 14.46 11.48 3.63
CA ARG A 421 15.76 11.27 4.29
C ARG A 421 16.44 12.62 4.52
N GLU A 422 16.72 12.95 5.78
CA GLU A 422 17.54 14.12 6.10
C GLU A 422 19.00 13.83 5.72
N ILE A 423 19.60 14.72 4.94
CA ILE A 423 20.95 14.53 4.40
C ILE A 423 21.94 15.52 5.00
N ALA A 424 21.59 16.80 5.05
CA ALA A 424 22.51 17.86 5.47
C ALA A 424 21.76 19.04 6.07
N SER A 425 22.48 19.87 6.83
CA SER A 425 22.08 21.23 7.13
C SER A 425 22.77 22.15 6.12
N VAL A 426 22.02 23.05 5.49
CA VAL A 426 22.53 24.03 4.52
C VAL A 426 22.14 25.42 5.04
N GLY A 427 23.15 26.24 5.37
CA GLY A 427 22.95 27.59 5.88
C GLY A 427 22.32 28.52 4.84
N ILE A 428 21.72 29.62 5.28
CA ILE A 428 21.13 30.64 4.37
C ILE A 428 22.23 31.33 3.54
N ASP A 429 23.43 31.42 4.08
CA ASP A 429 24.64 31.90 3.42
C ASP A 429 25.22 30.93 2.38
N GLU A 430 24.79 29.67 2.42
CA GLU A 430 25.22 28.61 1.48
C GLU A 430 24.24 28.39 0.32
N ILE A 431 23.16 29.17 0.29
CA ILE A 431 22.17 29.15 -0.79
C ILE A 431 22.14 30.49 -1.54
N GLU A 432 21.65 30.46 -2.76
CA GLU A 432 21.28 31.66 -3.50
C GLU A 432 19.86 31.52 -4.06
N VAL A 433 19.14 32.65 -4.17
CA VAL A 433 17.82 32.68 -4.82
C VAL A 433 17.98 33.30 -6.21
N ILE A 434 17.78 32.50 -7.24
CA ILE A 434 17.90 32.87 -8.65
C ILE A 434 16.51 33.12 -9.27
N PRO A 435 16.38 33.99 -10.30
CA PRO A 435 15.09 34.34 -10.90
C PRO A 435 14.48 33.16 -11.65
N ASP A 436 13.15 33.05 -11.69
CA ASP A 436 12.47 32.09 -12.58
C ASP A 436 12.72 32.41 -14.07
N VAL A 437 12.79 31.38 -14.91
CA VAL A 437 12.92 31.52 -16.35
C VAL A 437 11.54 31.66 -16.95
N GLU A 438 11.14 32.90 -17.24
CA GLU A 438 9.81 33.21 -17.78
C GLU A 438 9.87 33.69 -19.22
N VAL A 439 8.95 33.19 -20.06
CA VAL A 439 8.71 33.71 -21.41
C VAL A 439 7.30 34.26 -21.48
N LYS A 440 7.19 35.50 -21.95
CA LYS A 440 5.91 36.17 -22.23
C LYS A 440 5.53 35.96 -23.68
N THR A 441 4.41 35.30 -23.92
CA THR A 441 3.77 35.26 -25.24
C THR A 441 2.66 36.32 -25.31
N LYS A 442 1.99 36.44 -26.46
CA LYS A 442 0.82 37.32 -26.59
C LYS A 442 -0.36 36.88 -25.69
N GLU A 443 -0.39 35.61 -25.32
CA GLU A 443 -1.54 34.95 -24.70
C GLU A 443 -1.32 34.65 -23.20
N ALA A 444 -0.08 34.36 -22.79
CA ALA A 444 0.24 34.00 -21.41
C ALA A 444 1.71 34.27 -21.05
N THR A 445 2.01 34.25 -19.75
CA THR A 445 3.39 34.15 -19.24
C THR A 445 3.62 32.73 -18.75
N TYR A 446 4.64 32.06 -19.30
CA TYR A 446 4.98 30.70 -18.89
C TYR A 446 6.32 30.66 -18.17
N ASN A 447 6.35 29.94 -17.03
CA ASN A 447 7.58 29.64 -16.30
C ASN A 447 8.16 28.29 -16.79
N PHE A 448 9.36 28.33 -17.39
CA PHE A 448 10.09 27.17 -17.88
C PHE A 448 10.86 26.45 -16.77
N SER A 449 11.13 27.12 -15.66
CA SER A 449 11.87 26.60 -14.51
C SER A 449 10.97 26.27 -13.31
N ASP A 450 9.66 26.09 -13.52
CA ASP A 450 8.75 25.90 -12.39
C ASP A 450 9.07 24.63 -11.60
N GLY A 451 9.51 24.81 -10.35
CA GLY A 451 9.79 23.72 -9.43
C GLY A 451 11.21 23.16 -9.51
N ILE A 452 12.13 23.78 -10.28
CA ILE A 452 13.52 23.31 -10.39
C ILE A 452 14.56 24.38 -10.06
N GLY A 453 15.60 23.97 -9.35
CA GLY A 453 16.80 24.74 -9.05
C GLY A 453 18.08 23.95 -9.35
N LYS A 454 19.20 24.41 -8.81
CA LYS A 454 20.54 23.86 -9.06
C LYS A 454 21.21 23.39 -7.79
N ILE A 455 22.04 22.36 -7.90
CA ILE A 455 22.94 21.88 -6.85
C ILE A 455 24.36 21.83 -7.43
N SER A 456 25.36 22.33 -6.70
CA SER A 456 26.76 22.22 -7.17
C SER A 456 27.23 20.76 -7.18
N GLU A 457 28.11 20.42 -8.12
CA GLU A 457 28.66 19.06 -8.27
C GLU A 457 29.32 18.54 -6.98
N LYS A 458 30.05 19.40 -6.27
CA LYS A 458 30.67 19.07 -4.98
C LYS A 458 29.61 18.67 -3.95
N PHE A 459 28.56 19.48 -3.79
CA PHE A 459 27.53 19.20 -2.80
C PHE A 459 26.64 18.01 -3.20
N ALA A 460 26.37 17.83 -4.49
CA ALA A 460 25.68 16.64 -5.00
C ALA A 460 26.44 15.34 -4.68
N SER A 461 27.78 15.37 -4.75
CA SER A 461 28.63 14.24 -4.36
C SER A 461 28.50 13.93 -2.87
N GLU A 462 28.53 14.95 -2.00
CA GLU A 462 28.31 14.78 -0.56
C GLU A 462 26.93 14.18 -0.24
N VAL A 463 25.88 14.65 -0.94
CA VAL A 463 24.51 14.13 -0.83
C VAL A 463 24.44 12.67 -1.29
N ALA A 464 25.07 12.33 -2.41
CA ALA A 464 25.09 10.98 -2.96
C ALA A 464 25.81 9.98 -2.04
N THR A 465 26.95 10.36 -1.46
CA THR A 465 27.67 9.53 -0.48
C THR A 465 26.79 9.19 0.72
N LYS A 466 26.08 10.17 1.29
CA LYS A 466 25.15 9.94 2.40
C LYS A 466 23.95 9.08 2.03
N LEU A 467 23.50 9.15 0.77
CA LEU A 467 22.44 8.28 0.25
C LEU A 467 22.93 6.86 -0.09
N GLY A 468 24.24 6.61 -0.09
CA GLY A 468 24.84 5.36 -0.55
C GLY A 468 24.69 5.14 -2.06
N CYS A 469 24.67 6.22 -2.84
CA CYS A 469 24.50 6.18 -4.29
C CYS A 469 25.87 6.29 -4.99
N SER A 470 26.14 5.35 -5.89
CA SER A 470 27.27 5.41 -6.84
C SER A 470 26.80 4.83 -8.18
N PRO A 471 26.95 5.56 -9.31
CA PRO A 471 27.50 6.93 -9.43
C PRO A 471 26.61 8.01 -8.79
N VAL A 472 27.10 9.26 -8.76
CA VAL A 472 26.36 10.44 -8.26
C VAL A 472 25.13 10.71 -9.15
N PRO A 473 23.91 10.82 -8.59
CA PRO A 473 22.73 11.20 -9.36
C PRO A 473 22.81 12.63 -9.92
N SER A 474 22.30 12.83 -11.13
CA SER A 474 22.25 14.15 -11.78
C SER A 474 21.14 15.07 -11.26
N ALA A 475 20.14 14.55 -10.55
CA ALA A 475 19.07 15.37 -9.98
C ALA A 475 18.49 14.76 -8.70
N PHE A 476 18.02 15.62 -7.79
CA PHE A 476 17.44 15.24 -6.50
C PHE A 476 16.12 15.96 -6.30
N GLN A 477 15.07 15.23 -5.92
CA GLN A 477 13.83 15.83 -5.43
C GLN A 477 13.98 16.17 -3.94
N ILE A 478 13.81 17.43 -3.59
CA ILE A 478 14.17 17.95 -2.27
C ILE A 478 13.00 18.62 -1.52
N ARG A 479 13.19 18.74 -0.20
CA ARG A 479 12.52 19.71 0.67
C ARG A 479 13.58 20.44 1.48
N TYR A 480 13.51 21.77 1.50
CA TYR A 480 14.45 22.61 2.23
C TYR A 480 13.72 23.86 2.70
N GLY A 481 13.59 24.10 4.02
CA GLY A 481 12.69 25.14 4.52
C GLY A 481 11.29 25.01 3.93
N GLY A 482 10.77 26.10 3.35
CA GLY A 482 9.53 26.12 2.57
C GLY A 482 9.68 25.82 1.07
N TYR A 483 10.90 25.50 0.60
CA TYR A 483 11.18 25.14 -0.79
C TYR A 483 10.82 23.67 -1.07
N LYS A 484 10.11 23.46 -2.18
CA LYS A 484 9.77 22.16 -2.77
C LYS A 484 10.13 22.16 -4.25
N GLY A 485 10.86 21.14 -4.68
CA GLY A 485 11.16 20.95 -6.09
C GLY A 485 12.24 19.93 -6.37
N VAL A 486 12.82 20.00 -7.57
CA VAL A 486 14.03 19.28 -7.98
C VAL A 486 15.22 20.23 -7.94
N VAL A 487 16.41 19.72 -7.62
CA VAL A 487 17.67 20.40 -7.89
C VAL A 487 18.52 19.52 -8.80
N ALA A 488 18.97 20.09 -9.92
CA ALA A 488 19.81 19.41 -10.90
C ALA A 488 21.28 19.83 -10.73
N VAL A 489 22.20 18.90 -10.99
CA VAL A 489 23.64 19.16 -10.90
C VAL A 489 24.03 20.22 -11.92
N ASP A 490 24.63 21.31 -11.44
CA ASP A 490 25.28 22.32 -12.27
C ASP A 490 26.79 22.28 -11.98
N PRO A 491 27.62 21.74 -12.90
CA PRO A 491 29.06 21.66 -12.73
C PRO A 491 29.75 23.03 -12.63
N THR A 492 29.07 24.11 -13.05
CA THR A 492 29.62 25.47 -13.03
C THR A 492 29.30 26.23 -11.75
N SER A 493 28.38 25.73 -10.93
CA SER A 493 27.96 26.40 -9.68
C SER A 493 28.93 26.10 -8.54
N SER A 494 29.31 27.15 -7.80
CA SER A 494 30.07 27.04 -6.55
C SER A 494 29.18 27.07 -5.30
N VAL A 495 27.91 27.48 -5.44
CA VAL A 495 26.93 27.56 -4.35
C VAL A 495 26.32 26.19 -4.09
N LYS A 496 26.02 25.83 -2.82
CA LYS A 496 25.47 24.50 -2.53
C LYS A 496 24.11 24.30 -3.20
N LEU A 497 23.21 25.27 -3.05
CA LEU A 497 21.88 25.25 -3.67
C LEU A 497 21.53 26.60 -4.28
N SER A 498 21.10 26.61 -5.54
CA SER A 498 20.51 27.77 -6.20
C SER A 498 19.01 27.52 -6.39
N LEU A 499 18.16 28.22 -5.64
CA LEU A 499 16.72 27.98 -5.56
C LEU A 499 15.92 29.08 -6.28
N ARG A 500 14.72 28.77 -6.76
CA ARG A 500 13.85 29.72 -7.48
C ARG A 500 12.62 30.11 -6.67
N LYS A 501 12.02 31.27 -6.99
CA LYS A 501 10.82 31.76 -6.29
C LYS A 501 9.65 30.79 -6.42
N SER A 502 9.46 30.20 -7.61
CA SER A 502 8.39 29.22 -7.81
C SER A 502 8.51 28.01 -6.88
N MET A 503 9.72 27.65 -6.43
CA MET A 503 9.94 26.53 -5.50
C MET A 503 9.52 26.88 -4.06
N CYS A 504 9.56 28.15 -3.65
CA CYS A 504 9.21 28.60 -2.30
C CYS A 504 7.69 28.60 -2.10
N LYS A 505 7.18 27.74 -1.22
CA LYS A 505 5.74 27.55 -1.03
C LYS A 505 5.19 28.22 0.24
N TYR A 506 6.05 28.50 1.21
CA TYR A 506 5.78 29.19 2.47
C TYR A 506 7.11 29.65 3.10
N LYS A 507 7.08 30.53 4.11
CA LYS A 507 8.28 31.01 4.79
C LYS A 507 8.71 30.04 5.90
N SER A 508 10.00 29.81 6.08
CA SER A 508 10.54 28.90 7.11
C SER A 508 12.02 29.17 7.33
N ASP A 509 12.45 29.12 8.59
CA ASP A 509 13.86 29.26 9.01
C ASP A 509 14.60 27.91 9.06
N ASN A 510 13.95 26.82 8.64
CA ASN A 510 14.52 25.48 8.71
C ASN A 510 15.61 25.26 7.64
N THR A 511 16.82 24.94 8.08
CA THR A 511 18.01 24.73 7.24
C THR A 511 18.26 23.27 6.86
N LYS A 512 17.37 22.34 7.21
CA LYS A 512 17.54 20.92 6.92
C LYS A 512 17.14 20.58 5.49
N LEU A 513 18.06 19.95 4.76
CA LEU A 513 17.84 19.41 3.43
C LEU A 513 17.38 17.95 3.53
N ASP A 514 16.17 17.72 3.07
CA ASP A 514 15.59 16.39 2.92
C ASP A 514 15.55 15.97 1.45
N VAL A 515 16.01 14.76 1.15
CA VAL A 515 15.89 14.14 -0.17
C VAL A 515 14.76 13.11 -0.16
N LEU A 516 13.87 13.22 -1.14
CA LEU A 516 12.70 12.35 -1.31
C LEU A 516 12.95 11.29 -2.40
N SER A 517 13.61 11.69 -3.48
CA SER A 517 13.95 10.86 -4.63
C SER A 517 15.14 11.46 -5.38
N TRP A 518 15.69 10.72 -6.34
CA TRP A 518 16.82 11.16 -7.17
C TRP A 518 16.75 10.48 -8.55
N SER A 519 17.47 11.04 -9.53
CA SER A 519 17.58 10.46 -10.86
C SER A 519 18.30 9.11 -10.81
N LYS A 520 17.70 8.10 -11.46
CA LYS A 520 18.20 6.73 -11.55
C LYS A 520 17.40 5.98 -12.60
N PHE A 521 17.86 4.78 -12.94
CA PHE A 521 17.10 3.85 -13.76
C PHE A 521 15.69 3.61 -13.18
N HIS A 522 14.67 4.05 -13.92
CA HIS A 522 13.29 3.66 -13.69
C HIS A 522 12.72 2.96 -14.93
N PRO A 523 12.24 1.71 -14.78
CA PRO A 523 11.70 0.94 -15.89
C PRO A 523 10.45 1.59 -16.47
N CYS A 524 10.36 1.59 -17.80
CA CYS A 524 9.24 2.14 -18.53
C CYS A 524 8.17 1.08 -18.79
N PHE A 525 6.92 1.45 -18.52
CA PHE A 525 5.77 0.59 -18.80
C PHE A 525 4.68 1.39 -19.50
N LEU A 526 4.07 0.78 -20.51
CA LEU A 526 2.76 1.20 -20.99
C LEU A 526 1.72 0.97 -19.88
N ASN A 527 0.66 1.76 -19.88
CA ASN A 527 -0.53 1.58 -19.05
C ASN A 527 -1.78 1.83 -19.92
N ARG A 528 -2.98 1.68 -19.35
CA ARG A 528 -4.24 1.89 -20.08
C ARG A 528 -4.36 3.28 -20.71
N GLU A 529 -3.97 4.32 -20.00
CA GLU A 529 -4.04 5.72 -20.47
C GLU A 529 -3.13 5.94 -21.68
N ILE A 530 -1.84 5.65 -21.56
CA ILE A 530 -0.86 5.80 -22.64
C ILE A 530 -1.23 4.95 -23.86
N VAL A 531 -1.68 3.70 -23.66
CA VAL A 531 -2.12 2.84 -24.77
C VAL A 531 -3.34 3.42 -25.47
N THR A 532 -4.30 3.97 -24.71
CA THR A 532 -5.49 4.64 -25.26
C THR A 532 -5.08 5.83 -26.12
N LEU A 533 -4.22 6.71 -25.62
CA LEU A 533 -3.79 7.91 -26.34
C LEU A 533 -2.94 7.55 -27.57
N LEU A 534 -1.95 6.67 -27.44
CA LEU A 534 -1.12 6.24 -28.57
C LEU A 534 -1.96 5.54 -29.66
N SER A 535 -2.94 4.71 -29.29
CA SER A 535 -3.88 4.11 -30.25
C SER A 535 -4.74 5.17 -30.95
N ASN A 536 -5.16 6.21 -30.24
CA ASN A 536 -5.88 7.34 -30.82
C ASN A 536 -5.01 8.18 -31.76
N LEU A 537 -3.71 8.31 -31.49
CA LEU A 537 -2.74 9.04 -32.32
C LEU A 537 -2.17 8.20 -33.48
N GLY A 538 -2.70 7.00 -33.71
CA GLY A 538 -2.42 6.18 -34.89
C GLY A 538 -1.37 5.08 -34.72
N VAL A 539 -0.93 4.79 -33.49
CA VAL A 539 -0.11 3.60 -33.22
C VAL A 539 -0.97 2.36 -33.42
N LYS A 540 -0.51 1.45 -34.29
CA LYS A 540 -1.26 0.25 -34.68
C LYS A 540 -1.28 -0.79 -33.56
N ASP A 541 -2.40 -1.49 -33.38
CA ASP A 541 -2.58 -2.60 -32.42
C ASP A 541 -1.42 -3.60 -32.40
N ARG A 542 -0.87 -3.92 -33.58
CA ARG A 542 0.27 -4.85 -33.74
C ARG A 542 1.51 -4.42 -32.95
N ALA A 543 1.74 -3.13 -32.76
CA ALA A 543 2.87 -2.62 -31.98
C ALA A 543 2.73 -3.01 -30.50
N PHE A 544 1.56 -2.75 -29.91
CA PHE A 544 1.26 -3.09 -28.52
C PHE A 544 1.25 -4.60 -28.29
N ARG A 545 0.59 -5.36 -29.17
CA ARG A 545 0.54 -6.83 -29.06
C ARG A 545 1.93 -7.46 -29.19
N LYS A 546 2.76 -6.98 -30.13
CA LYS A 546 4.15 -7.43 -30.25
C LYS A 546 4.93 -7.17 -28.96
N ARG A 547 4.77 -5.99 -28.36
CA ARG A 547 5.42 -5.64 -27.08
C ARG A 547 4.95 -6.53 -25.93
N GLN A 548 3.64 -6.78 -25.80
CA GLN A 548 3.12 -7.69 -24.77
C GLN A 548 3.66 -9.12 -24.95
N ARG A 549 3.63 -9.67 -26.16
CA ARG A 549 4.17 -11.02 -26.43
C ARG A 549 5.66 -11.13 -26.11
N LEU A 550 6.45 -10.13 -26.48
CA LEU A 550 7.87 -10.08 -26.13
C LEU A 550 8.07 -10.05 -24.61
N ALA A 551 7.27 -9.25 -23.90
CA ALA A 551 7.34 -9.19 -22.44
C ALA A 551 6.92 -10.53 -21.78
N ILE A 552 5.86 -11.19 -22.27
CA ILE A 552 5.44 -12.52 -21.79
C ILE A 552 6.53 -13.56 -22.07
N ASN A 553 7.11 -13.56 -23.26
CA ASN A 553 8.19 -14.49 -23.61
C ASN A 553 9.43 -14.28 -22.74
N GLN A 554 9.78 -13.02 -22.44
CA GLN A 554 10.86 -12.71 -21.50
C GLN A 554 10.54 -13.25 -20.10
N LEU A 555 9.32 -13.03 -19.61
CA LEU A 555 8.87 -13.50 -18.30
C LEU A 555 8.80 -15.03 -18.19
N ASN A 556 8.43 -15.74 -19.25
CA ASN A 556 8.48 -17.19 -19.26
C ASN A 556 9.92 -17.69 -19.23
N ALA A 557 10.80 -17.03 -19.98
CA ALA A 557 12.19 -17.44 -20.08
C ALA A 557 13.01 -17.17 -18.82
N ILE A 558 12.57 -16.29 -17.90
CA ILE A 558 13.27 -16.12 -16.61
C ILE A 558 13.29 -17.41 -15.79
N LEU A 559 12.36 -18.35 -16.05
CA LEU A 559 12.26 -19.60 -15.29
C LEU A 559 13.22 -20.69 -15.79
N THR A 560 13.85 -20.51 -16.96
CA THR A 560 14.64 -21.57 -17.59
C THR A 560 16.00 -21.08 -18.11
N ASP A 561 16.10 -19.82 -18.51
CA ASP A 561 17.30 -19.23 -19.09
C ASP A 561 17.94 -18.24 -18.10
N ARG A 562 19.15 -18.59 -17.63
CA ARG A 562 19.93 -17.79 -16.67
C ARG A 562 20.17 -16.37 -17.15
N TRP A 563 20.57 -16.20 -18.40
CA TRP A 563 20.91 -14.89 -18.96
C TRP A 563 19.67 -14.03 -19.09
N ARG A 564 18.56 -14.60 -19.54
CA ARG A 564 17.27 -13.90 -19.61
C ARG A 564 16.72 -13.55 -18.24
N ALA A 565 16.89 -14.42 -17.24
CA ALA A 565 16.53 -14.13 -15.86
C ALA A 565 17.33 -12.94 -15.32
N GLN A 566 18.65 -12.96 -15.47
CA GLN A 566 19.53 -11.87 -15.05
C GLN A 566 19.14 -10.55 -15.72
N LYS A 567 18.97 -10.59 -17.05
CA LYS A 567 18.56 -9.44 -17.84
C LYS A 567 17.24 -8.86 -17.34
N ALA A 568 16.25 -9.72 -17.08
CA ALA A 568 14.95 -9.27 -16.59
C ALA A 568 15.03 -8.66 -15.18
N LEU A 569 15.84 -9.22 -14.27
CA LEU A 569 16.09 -8.68 -12.93
C LEU A 569 16.69 -7.28 -12.96
N GLU A 570 17.57 -7.01 -13.92
CA GLU A 570 18.15 -5.67 -14.13
C GLU A 570 17.14 -4.68 -14.76
N MET A 571 16.29 -5.17 -15.65
CA MET A 571 15.40 -4.33 -16.47
C MET A 571 14.03 -4.03 -15.87
N MET A 572 13.42 -5.02 -15.24
CA MET A 572 11.97 -5.04 -15.01
C MET A 572 11.61 -5.05 -13.53
N PHE A 573 12.55 -5.46 -12.69
CA PHE A 573 12.38 -5.63 -11.26
C PHE A 573 13.27 -4.66 -10.51
N SER A 574 12.79 -4.20 -9.36
CA SER A 574 13.49 -3.22 -8.52
C SER A 574 13.40 -3.68 -7.09
N GLY A 575 14.50 -3.58 -6.34
CA GLY A 575 14.55 -3.91 -4.93
C GLY A 575 15.82 -4.64 -4.57
N GLU A 576 16.11 -4.70 -3.27
CA GLU A 576 17.32 -5.32 -2.74
C GLU A 576 17.38 -6.82 -3.05
N ILE A 577 16.23 -7.50 -3.02
CA ILE A 577 16.18 -8.93 -3.31
C ILE A 577 16.56 -9.25 -4.76
N SER A 578 16.28 -8.34 -5.70
CA SER A 578 16.70 -8.49 -7.11
C SER A 578 18.23 -8.51 -7.24
N LYS A 579 18.97 -7.83 -6.34
CA LYS A 579 20.43 -7.89 -6.28
C LYS A 579 20.89 -9.30 -5.88
N VAL A 580 20.29 -9.88 -4.84
CA VAL A 580 20.62 -11.24 -4.38
C VAL A 580 20.42 -12.25 -5.50
N LEU A 581 19.25 -12.24 -6.15
CA LEU A 581 18.94 -13.20 -7.23
C LEU A 581 19.84 -13.01 -8.45
N LYS A 582 20.24 -11.76 -8.77
CA LYS A 582 21.22 -11.48 -9.82
C LYS A 582 22.58 -12.11 -9.48
N GLU A 583 23.06 -11.93 -8.26
CA GLU A 583 24.35 -12.51 -7.82
C GLU A 583 24.33 -14.04 -7.85
N MET A 584 23.21 -14.67 -7.49
CA MET A 584 23.02 -16.12 -7.61
C MET A 584 23.16 -16.57 -9.08
N LEU A 585 22.48 -15.90 -10.01
CA LEU A 585 22.59 -16.22 -11.43
C LEU A 585 24.02 -16.00 -11.96
N MET A 586 24.69 -14.92 -11.54
CA MET A 586 26.09 -14.62 -11.91
C MET A 586 27.07 -15.67 -11.39
N CYS A 587 26.83 -16.22 -10.19
CA CYS A 587 27.64 -17.31 -9.64
C CYS A 587 27.31 -18.67 -10.26
N GLY A 588 26.39 -18.70 -11.23
CA GLY A 588 26.13 -19.86 -12.07
C GLY A 588 25.08 -20.80 -11.52
N TYR A 589 24.15 -20.32 -10.69
CA TYR A 589 22.90 -21.05 -10.41
C TYR A 589 22.01 -21.06 -11.65
N LYS A 590 21.31 -22.18 -11.90
CA LYS A 590 20.25 -22.23 -12.91
C LYS A 590 18.94 -21.76 -12.26
N PRO A 591 18.05 -21.06 -13.00
CA PRO A 591 16.79 -20.54 -12.46
C PRO A 591 15.91 -21.57 -11.72
N ASP A 592 15.94 -22.82 -12.16
CA ASP A 592 15.11 -23.93 -11.68
C ASP A 592 15.83 -24.88 -10.72
N ALA A 593 17.16 -24.75 -10.58
CA ALA A 593 17.97 -25.68 -9.79
C ALA A 593 18.05 -25.31 -8.30
N GLU A 594 17.93 -24.02 -7.96
CA GLU A 594 17.98 -23.57 -6.57
C GLU A 594 16.55 -23.19 -6.12
N PRO A 595 15.98 -23.87 -5.09
CA PRO A 595 14.60 -23.68 -4.66
C PRO A 595 14.21 -22.24 -4.36
N PHE A 596 15.06 -21.47 -3.67
CA PHE A 596 14.74 -20.08 -3.32
C PHE A 596 14.69 -19.18 -4.56
N LEU A 597 15.66 -19.29 -5.47
CA LEU A 597 15.71 -18.60 -6.75
C LEU A 597 14.50 -18.93 -7.62
N SER A 598 14.16 -20.21 -7.74
CA SER A 598 13.01 -20.68 -8.52
C SER A 598 11.70 -20.08 -8.00
N MET A 599 11.45 -20.19 -6.69
CA MET A 599 10.27 -19.62 -6.03
C MET A 599 10.16 -18.09 -6.25
N MET A 600 11.28 -17.37 -6.13
CA MET A 600 11.31 -15.92 -6.33
C MET A 600 11.01 -15.53 -7.79
N LEU A 601 11.60 -16.23 -8.76
CA LEU A 601 11.39 -15.97 -10.19
C LEU A 601 9.95 -16.31 -10.64
N GLN A 602 9.37 -17.40 -10.12
CA GLN A 602 7.96 -17.74 -10.34
C GLN A 602 7.02 -16.64 -9.83
N THR A 603 7.28 -16.10 -8.63
CA THR A 603 6.50 -15.00 -8.04
C THR A 603 6.61 -13.73 -8.88
N PHE A 604 7.82 -13.38 -9.34
CA PHE A 604 8.05 -12.26 -10.23
C PHE A 604 7.28 -12.37 -11.55
N ARG A 605 7.29 -13.57 -12.16
CA ARG A 605 6.50 -13.85 -13.36
C ARG A 605 5.00 -13.69 -13.09
N ALA A 606 4.48 -14.37 -12.07
CA ALA A 606 3.06 -14.38 -11.72
C ALA A 606 2.53 -12.95 -11.51
N TYR A 607 3.26 -12.16 -10.73
CA TYR A 607 2.90 -10.79 -10.43
C TYR A 607 2.89 -9.90 -11.67
N LYS A 608 3.91 -10.00 -12.54
CA LYS A 608 3.97 -9.18 -13.76
C LYS A 608 2.87 -9.54 -14.75
N LEU A 609 2.51 -10.81 -14.87
CA LEU A 609 1.36 -11.24 -15.67
C LEU A 609 0.06 -10.66 -15.11
N LYS A 610 -0.11 -10.65 -13.79
CA LYS A 610 -1.28 -10.04 -13.14
C LYS A 610 -1.34 -8.52 -13.35
N GLU A 611 -0.21 -7.81 -13.32
CA GLU A 611 -0.15 -6.38 -13.65
C GLU A 611 -0.48 -6.11 -15.13
N MET A 612 -0.05 -6.97 -16.06
CA MET A 612 -0.42 -6.88 -17.47
C MET A 612 -1.93 -7.08 -17.67
N GLN A 613 -2.52 -8.09 -17.03
CA GLN A 613 -3.97 -8.33 -17.07
C GLN A 613 -4.77 -7.15 -16.50
N SER A 614 -4.49 -6.77 -15.25
CA SER A 614 -5.33 -5.82 -14.50
C SER A 614 -5.07 -4.35 -14.84
N ARG A 615 -3.91 -4.00 -15.39
CA ARG A 615 -3.51 -2.59 -15.62
C ARG A 615 -2.89 -2.33 -16.98
N THR A 616 -2.79 -3.34 -17.84
CA THR A 616 -2.11 -3.24 -19.15
C THR A 616 -0.66 -2.76 -18.99
N ARG A 617 0.00 -3.19 -17.89
CA ARG A 617 1.36 -2.75 -17.53
C ARG A 617 2.43 -3.49 -18.34
N ILE A 618 2.66 -3.06 -19.58
CA ILE A 618 3.55 -3.74 -20.54
C ILE A 618 4.93 -3.06 -20.55
N PHE A 619 5.99 -3.83 -20.33
CA PHE A 619 7.36 -3.32 -20.30
C PHE A 619 7.82 -2.79 -21.68
N VAL A 620 8.49 -1.64 -21.67
CA VAL A 620 9.07 -0.99 -22.86
C VAL A 620 10.59 -0.91 -22.71
N PRO A 621 11.36 -1.81 -23.36
CA PRO A 621 12.82 -1.83 -23.26
C PRO A 621 13.49 -0.53 -23.73
N ASN A 622 12.98 0.04 -24.84
CA ASN A 622 13.44 1.28 -25.46
C ASN A 622 12.69 2.49 -24.89
N GLY A 623 12.72 2.60 -23.57
CA GLY A 623 12.10 3.69 -22.84
C GLY A 623 12.50 3.70 -21.38
N ARG A 624 12.32 4.84 -20.74
CA ARG A 624 12.52 5.05 -19.30
C ARG A 624 11.40 5.92 -18.74
N ALA A 625 11.11 5.76 -17.45
CA ALA A 625 10.47 6.82 -16.70
C ALA A 625 11.57 7.75 -16.20
N LEU A 626 11.51 9.05 -16.48
CA LEU A 626 12.63 9.97 -16.23
C LEU A 626 12.18 11.19 -15.46
N MET A 627 13.00 11.62 -14.51
CA MET A 627 12.79 12.90 -13.83
C MET A 627 12.97 14.05 -14.84
N GLY A 628 12.06 15.01 -14.83
CA GLY A 628 12.19 16.22 -15.64
C GLY A 628 13.29 17.13 -15.10
N CYS A 629 14.11 17.68 -15.99
CA CYS A 629 15.15 18.66 -15.70
C CYS A 629 15.13 19.80 -16.72
N LEU A 630 15.79 20.91 -16.37
CA LEU A 630 15.90 22.09 -17.22
C LEU A 630 17.31 22.21 -17.81
N ASP A 631 17.40 22.60 -19.07
CA ASP A 631 18.66 22.96 -19.70
C ASP A 631 19.12 24.35 -19.25
N GLU A 632 19.93 24.40 -18.19
CA GLU A 632 20.56 25.63 -17.69
C GLU A 632 21.59 26.21 -18.67
N THR A 633 22.08 25.43 -19.65
CA THR A 633 23.06 25.89 -20.65
C THR A 633 22.44 26.69 -21.79
N ARG A 634 21.10 26.65 -21.93
CA ARG A 634 20.33 27.31 -22.98
C ARG A 634 20.75 26.87 -24.39
N THR A 635 21.16 25.62 -24.55
CA THR A 635 21.62 25.06 -25.83
C THR A 635 20.48 24.41 -26.61
N LEU A 636 19.53 23.76 -25.93
CA LEU A 636 18.39 23.11 -26.57
C LEU A 636 17.41 24.12 -27.17
N GLU A 637 16.96 23.86 -28.39
CA GLU A 637 15.89 24.60 -29.05
C GLU A 637 14.50 24.05 -28.70
N TYR A 638 13.46 24.83 -28.98
CA TYR A 638 12.09 24.38 -28.80
C TYR A 638 11.80 23.15 -29.67
N GLY A 639 11.16 22.13 -29.08
CA GLY A 639 10.93 20.82 -29.70
C GLY A 639 12.07 19.81 -29.50
N GLN A 640 13.18 20.22 -28.91
CA GLN A 640 14.32 19.34 -28.59
C GLN A 640 14.31 18.92 -27.13
N VAL A 641 14.96 17.78 -26.84
CA VAL A 641 15.29 17.34 -25.47
C VAL A 641 16.70 16.74 -25.47
N PHE A 642 17.36 16.73 -24.32
CA PHE A 642 18.55 15.91 -24.12
C PHE A 642 18.21 14.69 -23.28
N LEU A 643 18.72 13.54 -23.71
CA LEU A 643 18.46 12.25 -23.08
C LEU A 643 19.73 11.40 -23.10
N GLN A 644 20.33 11.21 -21.93
CA GLN A 644 21.38 10.24 -21.70
C GLN A 644 20.93 9.28 -20.59
N VAL A 645 20.99 7.98 -20.89
CA VAL A 645 20.55 6.94 -19.96
C VAL A 645 21.72 6.06 -19.59
N SER A 646 21.70 5.58 -18.35
CA SER A 646 22.64 4.57 -17.89
C SER A 646 22.53 3.31 -18.78
N PRO A 647 23.67 2.64 -19.06
CA PRO A 647 23.71 1.47 -19.93
C PRO A 647 22.72 0.42 -19.50
N PHE A 648 22.14 -0.20 -20.52
CA PHE A 648 21.69 -1.57 -20.40
C PHE A 648 22.90 -2.48 -20.64
N SER A 649 23.22 -3.40 -19.73
CA SER A 649 24.32 -4.34 -19.95
C SER A 649 24.12 -5.01 -21.34
N TRP A 650 25.19 -4.99 -22.14
CA TRP A 650 25.44 -5.68 -23.43
C TRP A 650 24.62 -5.39 -24.71
N GLU A 651 23.32 -5.06 -24.72
CA GLU A 651 22.55 -4.98 -26.00
C GLU A 651 22.91 -3.80 -26.93
N PHE A 652 23.54 -2.75 -26.40
CA PHE A 652 23.90 -1.56 -27.19
C PHE A 652 25.24 -1.66 -27.94
N ARG A 653 25.99 -2.76 -27.78
CA ARG A 653 27.23 -2.98 -28.57
C ARG A 653 26.96 -3.33 -30.04
N ASN A 654 25.75 -3.75 -30.40
CA ASN A 654 25.44 -4.28 -31.74
C ASN A 654 24.57 -3.36 -32.62
N GLN A 655 24.33 -2.10 -32.26
CA GLN A 655 23.69 -1.12 -33.16
C GLN A 655 24.75 -0.16 -33.70
N SER A 656 24.92 -0.14 -35.02
CA SER A 656 26.02 0.46 -35.80
C SER A 656 26.02 1.99 -35.87
N SER A 657 25.48 2.69 -34.87
CA SER A 657 25.40 4.15 -34.84
C SER A 657 25.66 4.71 -33.44
N VAL A 658 26.76 4.31 -32.80
CA VAL A 658 27.15 4.80 -31.46
C VAL A 658 28.29 5.81 -31.60
N ARG A 659 28.00 7.10 -31.38
CA ARG A 659 29.03 8.09 -31.05
C ARG A 659 29.20 8.08 -29.53
N ARG A 660 30.42 7.78 -29.10
CA ARG A 660 30.78 7.51 -27.70
C ARG A 660 30.75 8.83 -26.90
N SER A 661 30.08 8.84 -25.75
CA SER A 661 30.18 9.91 -24.76
C SER A 661 31.54 9.84 -24.02
N SER A 662 31.87 10.86 -23.23
CA SER A 662 33.10 10.93 -22.42
C SER A 662 33.21 9.79 -21.38
N ASN A 663 32.12 9.12 -21.03
CA ASN A 663 32.11 7.87 -20.27
C ASN A 663 31.70 6.70 -21.19
N PRO A 664 32.54 5.67 -21.42
CA PRO A 664 32.37 4.67 -22.47
C PRO A 664 31.11 3.78 -22.35
N ASP A 665 30.35 3.89 -21.27
CA ASP A 665 29.22 3.03 -20.96
C ASP A 665 27.83 3.71 -21.08
N ASN A 666 27.70 5.04 -21.16
CA ASN A 666 26.37 5.68 -21.24
C ASN A 666 25.80 5.78 -22.67
N PHE A 667 24.49 5.62 -22.83
CA PHE A 667 23.79 5.76 -24.12
C PHE A 667 23.14 7.15 -24.25
N VAL A 668 23.62 7.95 -25.20
CA VAL A 668 22.97 9.21 -25.60
C VAL A 668 21.95 8.89 -26.69
N CYS A 669 20.69 9.24 -26.43
CA CYS A 669 19.60 9.00 -27.38
C CYS A 669 19.53 10.14 -28.40
N GLU A 670 19.39 9.80 -29.67
CA GLU A 670 19.21 10.76 -30.77
C GLU A 670 17.98 10.38 -31.62
N GLY A 671 17.25 11.40 -32.10
CA GLY A 671 16.09 11.23 -32.95
C GLY A 671 14.74 11.33 -32.21
N PRO A 672 13.63 10.93 -32.86
CA PRO A 672 12.29 11.17 -32.34
C PRO A 672 12.00 10.32 -31.09
N VAL A 673 11.47 10.97 -30.06
CA VAL A 673 11.04 10.36 -28.81
C VAL A 673 9.60 10.76 -28.49
N VAL A 674 8.85 9.84 -27.90
CA VAL A 674 7.53 10.14 -27.33
C VAL A 674 7.68 10.45 -25.85
N VAL A 675 7.09 11.56 -25.41
CA VAL A 675 7.10 12.05 -24.03
C VAL A 675 5.65 12.25 -23.57
N ALA A 676 5.34 11.75 -22.37
CA ALA A 676 4.05 11.97 -21.73
C ALA A 676 4.21 11.93 -20.20
N LYS A 677 3.30 12.56 -19.48
CA LYS A 677 3.25 12.51 -18.01
C LYS A 677 1.96 11.85 -17.54
N ASN A 678 2.08 10.79 -16.75
CA ASN A 678 0.90 10.12 -16.19
C ASN A 678 0.43 10.80 -14.89
N PRO A 679 -0.89 10.86 -14.62
CA PRO A 679 -1.97 10.48 -15.54
C PRO A 679 -2.14 11.49 -16.70
N CYS A 680 -2.48 10.97 -17.89
CA CYS A 680 -2.73 11.78 -19.09
C CYS A 680 -3.99 11.29 -19.81
N LEU A 681 -4.88 12.22 -20.13
CA LEU A 681 -6.20 11.89 -20.70
C LEU A 681 -6.43 12.60 -22.04
N HIS A 682 -5.90 13.80 -22.23
CA HIS A 682 -6.11 14.52 -23.47
C HIS A 682 -5.11 14.04 -24.53
N PRO A 683 -5.54 13.80 -25.80
CA PRO A 683 -4.64 13.30 -26.84
C PRO A 683 -3.42 14.18 -27.13
N GLY A 684 -3.49 15.48 -26.84
CA GLY A 684 -2.38 16.43 -26.95
C GLY A 684 -1.31 16.31 -25.85
N ASP A 685 -1.56 15.51 -24.80
CA ASP A 685 -0.64 15.36 -23.65
C ASP A 685 0.54 14.46 -23.98
N VAL A 686 0.45 13.74 -25.10
CA VAL A 686 1.51 12.91 -25.66
C VAL A 686 2.24 13.72 -26.73
N ARG A 687 3.50 14.03 -26.47
CA ARG A 687 4.34 14.86 -27.35
C ARG A 687 5.37 14.02 -28.07
N VAL A 688 5.63 14.35 -29.33
CA VAL A 688 6.79 13.84 -30.07
C VAL A 688 7.83 14.94 -30.12
N LEU A 689 8.95 14.71 -29.44
CA LEU A 689 10.09 15.63 -29.36
C LEU A 689 11.31 15.00 -30.05
N VAL A 690 12.37 15.78 -30.27
CA VAL A 690 13.61 15.29 -30.88
C VAL A 690 14.71 15.25 -29.82
N ALA A 691 15.18 14.06 -29.48
CA ALA A 691 16.38 13.90 -28.67
C ALA A 691 17.61 14.30 -29.51
N VAL A 692 18.43 15.20 -28.97
CA VAL A 692 19.64 15.71 -29.62
C VAL A 692 20.85 15.55 -28.69
N ASN A 693 22.01 15.30 -29.28
CA ASN A 693 23.25 15.15 -28.52
C ASN A 693 23.89 16.52 -28.25
N VAL A 694 23.98 16.88 -26.97
CA VAL A 694 24.55 18.14 -26.50
C VAL A 694 25.70 17.84 -25.55
N PRO A 695 26.97 18.04 -25.95
CA PRO A 695 28.14 17.76 -25.11
C PRO A 695 28.12 18.46 -23.75
N ALA A 696 27.62 19.70 -23.69
CA ALA A 696 27.50 20.46 -22.44
C ALA A 696 26.57 19.81 -21.41
N LEU A 697 25.67 18.91 -21.83
CA LEU A 697 24.70 18.23 -20.98
C LEU A 697 25.08 16.78 -20.66
N HIS A 698 26.26 16.29 -21.04
CA HIS A 698 26.69 14.89 -20.80
C HIS A 698 26.78 14.49 -19.32
N HIS A 699 26.79 15.47 -18.40
CA HIS A 699 26.71 15.25 -16.95
C HIS A 699 25.29 14.85 -16.47
N MET A 700 24.27 15.06 -17.30
CA MET A 700 22.86 14.76 -17.00
C MET A 700 22.50 13.34 -17.43
N VAL A 701 22.32 12.44 -16.47
CA VAL A 701 22.06 11.00 -16.69
C VAL A 701 20.77 10.58 -15.98
N ASP A 702 20.00 9.71 -16.63
CA ASP A 702 18.73 9.17 -16.13
C ASP A 702 17.69 10.25 -15.77
N CYS A 703 17.71 11.35 -16.52
CA CYS A 703 16.72 12.41 -16.53
C CYS A 703 16.40 12.82 -17.96
N VAL A 704 15.27 13.50 -18.17
CA VAL A 704 14.93 14.15 -19.44
C VAL A 704 15.12 15.65 -19.26
N VAL A 705 16.02 16.24 -20.07
CA VAL A 705 16.34 17.66 -19.98
C VAL A 705 15.53 18.41 -21.03
N PHE A 706 14.70 19.34 -20.58
CA PHE A 706 13.84 20.17 -21.41
C PHE A 706 14.48 21.53 -21.72
N PRO A 707 14.17 22.13 -22.88
CA PRO A 707 14.70 23.42 -23.29
C PRO A 707 14.07 24.52 -22.43
N GLN A 708 14.85 25.57 -22.17
CA GLN A 708 14.35 26.80 -21.59
C GLN A 708 13.93 27.85 -22.66
N LYS A 709 13.91 27.45 -23.93
CA LYS A 709 13.48 28.26 -25.09
C LYS A 709 12.14 27.78 -25.63
N GLY A 710 11.38 28.70 -26.20
CA GLY A 710 10.14 28.40 -26.92
C GLY A 710 8.95 29.22 -26.43
N GLU A 711 7.78 28.93 -26.97
CA GLU A 711 6.54 29.64 -26.64
C GLU A 711 5.86 29.07 -25.39
N ARG A 712 6.05 27.77 -25.10
CA ARG A 712 5.43 27.08 -23.96
C ARG A 712 6.34 25.95 -23.44
N PRO A 713 6.50 25.74 -22.13
CA PRO A 713 7.34 24.66 -21.61
C PRO A 713 6.79 23.27 -21.97
N HIS A 714 7.63 22.38 -22.50
CA HIS A 714 7.24 20.97 -22.79
C HIS A 714 6.70 20.19 -21.58
N PRO A 715 7.19 20.40 -20.34
CA PRO A 715 6.53 19.90 -19.13
C PRO A 715 5.04 20.28 -19.08
N ASN A 716 4.73 21.56 -19.27
CA ASN A 716 3.36 22.07 -19.21
C ASN A 716 2.49 21.54 -20.36
N GLU A 717 3.08 21.27 -21.53
CA GLU A 717 2.39 20.62 -22.65
C GLU A 717 2.04 19.15 -22.36
N CYS A 718 2.71 18.52 -21.40
CA CYS A 718 2.49 17.14 -20.99
C CYS A 718 1.63 17.09 -19.71
N SER A 719 0.29 17.16 -19.84
CA SER A 719 -0.63 17.06 -18.69
C SER A 719 -0.47 18.17 -17.64
N GLY A 720 -0.08 19.38 -18.07
CA GLY A 720 0.08 20.54 -17.17
C GLY A 720 1.19 20.37 -16.14
N SER A 721 2.17 19.51 -16.43
CA SER A 721 3.24 19.13 -15.50
C SER A 721 4.26 20.27 -15.26
N ASP A 722 4.96 20.16 -14.14
CA ASP A 722 6.05 21.03 -13.71
C ASP A 722 7.35 20.21 -13.49
N LEU A 723 8.41 20.84 -13.00
CA LEU A 723 9.69 20.20 -12.71
C LEU A 723 9.90 19.96 -11.20
N ASP A 724 8.83 19.79 -10.41
CA ASP A 724 8.91 19.64 -8.95
C ASP A 724 9.16 18.19 -8.45
N GLY A 725 9.37 17.28 -9.41
CA GLY A 725 9.72 15.87 -9.23
C GLY A 725 8.88 14.89 -10.04
N ASP A 726 8.16 15.38 -11.04
CA ASP A 726 7.38 14.55 -11.96
C ASP A 726 8.28 13.59 -12.77
N LEU A 727 7.76 12.38 -12.99
CA LEU A 727 8.38 11.36 -13.85
C LEU A 727 7.63 11.29 -15.19
N TYR A 728 8.39 11.44 -16.28
CA TYR A 728 7.89 11.39 -17.64
C TYR A 728 8.08 9.99 -18.24
N PHE A 729 7.03 9.46 -18.85
CA PHE A 729 7.14 8.34 -19.79
C PHE A 729 7.90 8.85 -21.02
N VAL A 730 9.11 8.33 -21.25
CA VAL A 730 9.91 8.65 -22.43
C VAL A 730 10.24 7.36 -23.17
N SER A 731 9.91 7.29 -24.47
CA SER A 731 10.25 6.14 -25.30
C SER A 731 10.78 6.55 -26.67
N TRP A 732 11.87 5.90 -27.07
CA TRP A 732 12.48 5.99 -28.40
C TRP A 732 12.17 4.74 -29.25
N ASP A 733 11.13 3.98 -28.86
CA ASP A 733 10.64 2.88 -29.67
C ASP A 733 9.93 3.40 -30.92
N ARG A 734 10.56 3.23 -32.09
CA ARG A 734 10.00 3.62 -33.40
C ARG A 734 8.60 3.08 -33.69
N HIS A 735 8.20 1.97 -33.04
CA HIS A 735 6.84 1.43 -33.20
C HIS A 735 5.79 2.10 -32.31
N LEU A 736 6.20 2.85 -31.29
CA LEU A 736 5.34 3.59 -30.37
C LEU A 736 5.31 5.11 -30.66
N ILE A 737 6.19 5.61 -31.52
CA ILE A 737 6.13 7.01 -31.98
C ILE A 737 4.85 7.21 -32.82
N PRO A 738 3.89 8.04 -32.39
CA PRO A 738 2.68 8.31 -33.15
C PRO A 738 2.98 9.13 -34.40
N ARG A 739 2.17 8.93 -35.45
CA ARG A 739 2.28 9.70 -36.70
C ARG A 739 1.47 11.00 -36.68
N ARG A 740 0.46 11.06 -35.82
CA ARG A 740 -0.39 12.24 -35.64
C ARG A 740 -0.02 12.90 -34.32
N GLN A 741 0.04 14.22 -34.30
CA GLN A 741 0.10 15.02 -33.09
C GLN A 741 -1.15 15.90 -33.00
N ILE A 742 -1.62 16.12 -31.78
CA ILE A 742 -2.74 17.00 -31.47
C ILE A 742 -2.18 18.15 -30.61
N PRO A 743 -2.62 19.41 -30.79
CA PRO A 743 -2.21 20.49 -29.92
C PRO A 743 -2.41 20.15 -28.44
N PRO A 744 -1.48 20.54 -27.56
CA PRO A 744 -1.59 20.27 -26.13
C PRO A 744 -2.82 20.95 -25.55
N ALA A 745 -3.44 20.34 -24.54
CA ALA A 745 -4.54 20.99 -23.85
C ALA A 745 -4.09 22.28 -23.16
N GLU A 746 -5.02 23.21 -22.98
CA GLU A 746 -4.81 24.38 -22.14
C GLU A 746 -5.10 24.02 -20.68
N TYR A 747 -4.07 24.17 -19.84
CA TYR A 747 -4.14 23.94 -18.41
C TYR A 747 -4.20 25.28 -17.69
N ILE A 748 -5.34 25.95 -17.81
CA ILE A 748 -5.57 27.23 -17.14
C ILE A 748 -5.93 26.95 -15.68
N ALA A 749 -5.14 27.51 -14.76
CA ALA A 749 -5.42 27.40 -13.34
C ALA A 749 -6.78 28.03 -13.03
N ALA A 750 -7.67 27.25 -12.41
CA ALA A 750 -8.96 27.77 -11.98
C ALA A 750 -8.76 28.83 -10.88
N PRO A 751 -9.55 29.92 -10.87
CA PRO A 751 -9.52 30.90 -9.79
C PRO A 751 -9.71 30.21 -8.43
N THR A 752 -8.91 30.60 -7.44
CA THR A 752 -9.01 30.04 -6.09
C THR A 752 -9.77 30.99 -5.20
N LYS A 753 -10.67 30.47 -4.36
CA LYS A 753 -11.35 31.26 -3.33
C LYS A 753 -10.33 31.67 -2.27
N GLN A 754 -10.14 32.97 -2.08
CA GLN A 754 -9.37 33.53 -0.97
C GLN A 754 -10.33 33.90 0.16
N LEU A 755 -9.95 33.59 1.38
CA LEU A 755 -10.62 34.04 2.59
C LEU A 755 -10.21 35.47 2.92
N ASP A 756 -11.08 36.17 3.62
CA ASP A 756 -10.85 37.50 4.19
C ASP A 756 -10.17 37.45 5.58
N HIS A 757 -9.91 36.25 6.11
CA HIS A 757 -9.30 36.01 7.41
C HIS A 757 -8.28 34.87 7.36
N ASP A 758 -7.54 34.69 8.46
CA ASP A 758 -6.57 33.62 8.65
C ASP A 758 -7.25 32.26 8.70
N VAL A 759 -6.74 31.31 7.91
CA VAL A 759 -7.27 29.93 7.88
C VAL A 759 -7.19 29.31 9.28
N THR A 760 -8.32 28.81 9.75
CA THR A 760 -8.43 28.08 11.03
C THR A 760 -8.22 26.58 10.85
N ILE A 761 -7.89 25.87 11.93
CA ILE A 761 -7.70 24.42 11.87
C ILE A 761 -9.04 23.70 11.65
N GLU A 762 -10.12 24.24 12.21
CA GLU A 762 -11.48 23.74 12.05
C GLU A 762 -11.94 23.77 10.58
N GLU A 763 -11.54 24.80 9.82
CA GLU A 763 -11.79 24.87 8.37
C GLU A 763 -10.96 23.83 7.61
N VAL A 764 -9.73 23.54 8.04
CA VAL A 764 -8.88 22.49 7.44
C VAL A 764 -9.47 21.10 7.68
N GLU A 765 -10.03 20.84 8.87
CA GLU A 765 -10.74 19.60 9.21
C GLU A 765 -12.02 19.42 8.39
N GLU A 766 -12.78 20.51 8.18
CA GLU A 766 -13.97 20.51 7.34
C GLU A 766 -13.60 20.27 5.87
N HIS A 767 -12.58 20.96 5.37
CA HIS A 767 -12.05 20.75 4.02
C HIS A 767 -11.58 19.31 3.79
N PHE A 768 -10.93 18.67 4.78
CA PHE A 768 -10.57 17.25 4.68
C PHE A 768 -11.81 16.37 4.48
N THR A 769 -12.89 16.63 5.22
CA THR A 769 -14.12 15.83 5.14
C THR A 769 -14.85 16.09 3.81
N ASP A 770 -14.91 17.35 3.37
CA ASP A 770 -15.46 17.76 2.08
C ASP A 770 -14.68 17.21 0.89
N TYR A 771 -13.36 17.06 1.03
CA TYR A 771 -12.54 16.40 0.03
C TYR A 771 -13.00 14.98 -0.23
N ILE A 772 -13.32 14.21 0.82
CA ILE A 772 -13.80 12.82 0.67
C ILE A 772 -15.14 12.78 -0.08
N VAL A 773 -16.01 13.77 0.13
CA VAL A 773 -17.28 13.90 -0.61
C VAL A 773 -17.03 14.14 -2.10
N ASN A 774 -16.00 14.92 -2.42
CA ASN A 774 -15.78 15.48 -3.75
C ASN A 774 -14.62 14.83 -4.51
N ASP A 775 -14.03 13.74 -3.99
CA ASP A 775 -12.98 12.98 -4.68
C ASP A 775 -13.55 12.19 -5.86
N ASN A 776 -13.60 12.86 -7.02
CA ASN A 776 -14.10 12.31 -8.27
C ASN A 776 -12.98 11.81 -9.21
N LEU A 777 -11.70 11.91 -8.82
CA LEU A 777 -10.56 11.64 -9.71
C LEU A 777 -10.64 10.24 -10.34
N GLY A 778 -10.76 9.21 -9.51
CA GLY A 778 -10.87 7.82 -9.99
C GLY A 778 -12.17 7.53 -10.75
N ILE A 779 -13.24 8.31 -10.55
CA ILE A 779 -14.48 8.19 -11.33
C ILE A 779 -14.26 8.73 -12.74
N ILE A 780 -13.59 9.88 -12.85
CA ILE A 780 -13.25 10.54 -14.12
C ILE A 780 -12.32 9.66 -14.95
N ASP A 781 -11.24 9.12 -14.35
CA ASP A 781 -10.29 8.23 -15.04
C ASP A 781 -10.96 6.99 -15.63
N ASN A 782 -11.79 6.33 -14.81
CA ASN A 782 -12.52 5.15 -15.26
C ASN A 782 -13.54 5.50 -16.34
N ALA A 783 -14.27 6.61 -16.21
CA ALA A 783 -15.21 7.06 -17.23
C ALA A 783 -14.49 7.34 -18.55
N HIS A 784 -13.35 8.02 -18.50
CA HIS A 784 -12.56 8.36 -19.68
C HIS A 784 -12.12 7.09 -20.43
N ILE A 785 -11.60 6.09 -19.73
CA ILE A 785 -11.22 4.80 -20.33
C ILE A 785 -12.42 4.13 -21.01
N VAL A 786 -13.60 4.12 -20.38
CA VAL A 786 -14.80 3.49 -20.95
C VAL A 786 -15.30 4.23 -22.20
N PHE A 787 -15.38 5.55 -22.16
CA PHE A 787 -15.81 6.33 -23.32
C PHE A 787 -14.79 6.26 -24.46
N ALA A 788 -13.50 6.32 -24.15
CA ALA A 788 -12.45 6.20 -25.17
C ALA A 788 -12.42 4.79 -25.82
N ASP A 789 -12.88 3.77 -25.12
CA ASP A 789 -13.02 2.40 -25.63
C ASP A 789 -14.27 2.22 -26.50
N SER A 790 -15.41 2.77 -26.07
CA SER A 790 -16.72 2.55 -26.69
C SER A 790 -17.06 3.52 -27.84
N LYS A 791 -16.48 4.72 -27.86
CA LYS A 791 -16.83 5.77 -28.83
C LYS A 791 -15.98 5.68 -30.11
N PRO A 792 -16.54 5.93 -31.31
CA PRO A 792 -15.77 5.88 -32.57
C PRO A 792 -14.57 6.83 -32.62
N LEU A 793 -14.71 8.02 -32.03
CA LEU A 793 -13.65 9.04 -31.96
C LEU A 793 -12.65 8.78 -30.83
N LYS A 794 -12.79 7.70 -30.05
CA LYS A 794 -11.93 7.34 -28.93
C LYS A 794 -11.73 8.51 -27.97
N ALA A 795 -10.49 8.79 -27.56
CA ALA A 795 -10.14 9.91 -26.68
C ALA A 795 -10.36 11.31 -27.29
N MET A 796 -10.70 11.42 -28.59
CA MET A 796 -11.16 12.68 -29.19
C MET A 796 -12.68 12.87 -29.08
N SER A 797 -13.43 11.95 -28.46
CA SER A 797 -14.86 12.15 -28.29
C SER A 797 -15.14 13.36 -27.38
N PRO A 798 -16.25 14.09 -27.58
CA PRO A 798 -16.61 15.22 -26.73
C PRO A 798 -16.64 14.86 -25.24
N GLU A 799 -17.12 13.67 -24.91
CA GLU A 799 -17.16 13.15 -23.53
C GLU A 799 -15.74 12.99 -22.96
N CYS A 800 -14.81 12.42 -23.74
CA CYS A 800 -13.43 12.23 -23.29
C CYS A 800 -12.70 13.57 -23.10
N LEU A 801 -12.88 14.53 -24.01
CA LEU A 801 -12.29 15.87 -23.91
C LEU A 801 -12.83 16.64 -22.69
N GLN A 802 -14.12 16.51 -22.40
CA GLN A 802 -14.72 17.09 -21.20
C GLN A 802 -14.21 16.42 -19.93
N LEU A 803 -14.10 15.09 -19.92
CA LEU A 803 -13.51 14.34 -18.81
C LEU A 803 -12.04 14.71 -18.59
N ALA A 804 -11.25 14.93 -19.63
CA ALA A 804 -9.87 15.38 -19.51
C ALA A 804 -9.77 16.79 -18.85
N ARG A 805 -10.70 17.71 -19.18
CA ARG A 805 -10.81 19.01 -18.49
C ARG A 805 -11.17 18.85 -17.02
N LEU A 806 -12.18 18.03 -16.71
CA LEU A 806 -12.60 17.75 -15.32
C LEU A 806 -11.49 17.07 -14.52
N HIS A 807 -10.70 16.19 -15.15
CA HIS A 807 -9.56 15.54 -14.53
C HIS A 807 -8.50 16.56 -14.09
N SER A 808 -8.18 17.55 -14.93
CA SER A 808 -7.26 18.64 -14.56
C SER A 808 -7.72 19.36 -13.29
N ILE A 809 -9.02 19.68 -13.19
CA ILE A 809 -9.60 20.31 -12.00
C ILE A 809 -9.50 19.37 -10.79
N ALA A 810 -9.80 18.08 -10.96
CA ALA A 810 -9.75 17.09 -9.89
C ALA A 810 -8.34 16.83 -9.34
N VAL A 811 -7.31 16.91 -10.19
CA VAL A 811 -5.90 16.75 -9.76
C VAL A 811 -5.45 17.90 -8.86
N ASP A 812 -5.93 19.12 -9.15
CA ASP A 812 -5.60 20.33 -8.38
C ASP A 812 -6.57 20.61 -7.23
N PHE A 813 -7.69 19.89 -7.13
CA PHE A 813 -8.64 20.00 -6.04
C PHE A 813 -7.98 19.99 -4.64
N PRO A 814 -7.03 19.09 -4.30
CA PRO A 814 -6.32 19.10 -3.03
C PRO A 814 -5.59 20.41 -2.67
N LYS A 815 -5.30 21.26 -3.65
CA LYS A 815 -4.53 22.50 -3.46
C LYS A 815 -5.36 23.76 -3.72
N THR A 816 -6.46 23.65 -4.46
CA THR A 816 -7.29 24.77 -4.90
C THR A 816 -8.62 24.86 -4.18
N GLY A 817 -9.17 23.71 -3.75
CA GLY A 817 -10.51 23.59 -3.21
C GLY A 817 -11.62 23.56 -4.28
N ASN A 818 -11.26 23.59 -5.57
CA ASN A 818 -12.22 23.58 -6.67
C ASN A 818 -12.69 22.16 -7.01
N VAL A 819 -14.00 21.93 -6.89
CA VAL A 819 -14.61 20.61 -7.11
C VAL A 819 -14.80 20.36 -8.61
N ALA A 820 -14.36 19.19 -9.08
CA ALA A 820 -14.69 18.71 -10.41
C ALA A 820 -16.06 17.99 -10.40
N GLU A 821 -17.11 18.70 -10.77
CA GLU A 821 -18.45 18.13 -10.89
C GLU A 821 -18.57 17.27 -12.14
N VAL A 822 -18.90 15.98 -11.98
CA VAL A 822 -19.06 15.04 -13.10
C VAL A 822 -20.55 14.96 -13.49
N PRO A 823 -20.94 15.48 -14.67
CA PRO A 823 -22.32 15.42 -15.15
C PRO A 823 -22.84 13.98 -15.30
N PRO A 824 -24.16 13.74 -15.14
CA PRO A 824 -24.75 12.41 -15.27
C PRO A 824 -24.45 11.68 -16.58
N GLU A 825 -24.38 12.43 -17.70
CA GLU A 825 -24.10 11.92 -19.04
C GLU A 825 -22.65 11.43 -19.20
N LEU A 826 -21.71 11.92 -18.40
CA LEU A 826 -20.32 11.46 -18.36
C LEU A 826 -20.11 10.28 -17.41
N ARG A 827 -21.20 9.60 -17.00
CA ARG A 827 -21.12 8.39 -16.17
C ARG A 827 -21.45 7.15 -17.01
N PRO A 828 -20.51 6.21 -17.17
CA PRO A 828 -20.75 5.00 -17.94
C PRO A 828 -21.84 4.12 -17.34
N LYS A 829 -22.71 3.61 -18.22
CA LYS A 829 -23.77 2.65 -17.87
C LYS A 829 -23.35 1.20 -18.07
N GLU A 830 -22.41 0.98 -18.97
CA GLU A 830 -21.84 -0.33 -19.31
C GLU A 830 -20.31 -0.22 -19.27
N TYR A 831 -19.64 -1.32 -18.94
CA TYR A 831 -18.19 -1.36 -18.76
C TYR A 831 -17.55 -2.42 -19.66
N PRO A 832 -16.34 -2.19 -20.18
CA PRO A 832 -15.65 -3.18 -20.98
C PRO A 832 -15.15 -4.37 -20.13
N ASP A 833 -15.06 -5.53 -20.75
CA ASP A 833 -14.64 -6.81 -20.16
C ASP A 833 -13.31 -6.73 -19.39
N PHE A 834 -12.34 -5.95 -19.88
CA PHE A 834 -11.04 -5.78 -19.23
C PHE A 834 -11.09 -5.03 -17.89
N MET A 835 -12.21 -4.38 -17.53
CA MET A 835 -12.38 -3.74 -16.23
C MET A 835 -12.89 -4.68 -15.12
N GLU A 836 -13.30 -5.90 -15.47
CA GLU A 836 -13.69 -6.97 -14.52
C GLU A 836 -14.69 -6.48 -13.45
N LYS A 837 -15.78 -5.83 -13.88
CA LYS A 837 -16.88 -5.37 -12.99
C LYS A 837 -18.10 -6.30 -13.09
N PRO A 838 -18.15 -7.41 -12.34
CA PRO A 838 -19.22 -8.40 -12.43
C PRO A 838 -20.58 -7.86 -11.98
N ASP A 839 -20.59 -6.85 -11.11
CA ASP A 839 -21.78 -6.20 -10.56
C ASP A 839 -22.40 -5.14 -11.50
N LYS A 840 -21.82 -4.96 -12.69
CA LYS A 840 -22.24 -3.96 -13.68
C LYS A 840 -22.48 -4.61 -15.03
N LYS A 841 -23.33 -3.99 -15.85
CA LYS A 841 -23.51 -4.41 -17.25
C LYS A 841 -22.17 -4.31 -17.98
N GLY A 842 -21.79 -5.39 -18.66
CA GLY A 842 -20.52 -5.52 -19.35
C GLY A 842 -20.66 -5.68 -20.87
N TYR A 843 -19.63 -5.30 -21.63
CA TYR A 843 -19.49 -5.59 -23.06
C TYR A 843 -18.07 -6.06 -23.40
N ILE A 844 -17.90 -6.82 -24.48
CA ILE A 844 -16.57 -7.26 -24.94
C ILE A 844 -15.91 -6.11 -25.71
N SER A 845 -14.80 -5.57 -25.20
CA SER A 845 -14.08 -4.48 -25.85
C SER A 845 -13.41 -4.95 -27.15
N THR A 846 -13.61 -4.19 -28.23
CA THR A 846 -12.95 -4.41 -29.52
C THR A 846 -11.64 -3.62 -29.66
N SER A 847 -11.31 -2.78 -28.68
CA SER A 847 -10.08 -1.99 -28.67
C SER A 847 -8.85 -2.85 -28.44
N VAL A 848 -7.67 -2.24 -28.60
CA VAL A 848 -6.41 -2.91 -28.32
C VAL A 848 -6.30 -3.35 -26.85
N ILE A 849 -6.87 -2.60 -25.90
CA ILE A 849 -6.82 -2.95 -24.47
C ILE A 849 -7.60 -4.24 -24.21
N GLY A 850 -8.81 -4.37 -24.76
CA GLY A 850 -9.59 -5.61 -24.68
C GLY A 850 -8.85 -6.81 -25.28
N LYS A 851 -8.21 -6.62 -26.44
CA LYS A 851 -7.39 -7.68 -27.08
C LYS A 851 -6.21 -8.09 -26.21
N LEU A 852 -5.48 -7.12 -25.64
CA LEU A 852 -4.33 -7.36 -24.76
C LEU A 852 -4.75 -8.08 -23.48
N PHE A 853 -5.87 -7.67 -22.87
CA PHE A 853 -6.43 -8.30 -21.67
C PHE A 853 -6.75 -9.78 -21.92
N ARG A 854 -7.52 -10.08 -22.97
CA ARG A 854 -7.89 -11.48 -23.30
C ARG A 854 -6.69 -12.34 -23.64
N GLU A 855 -5.66 -11.78 -24.28
CA GLU A 855 -4.43 -12.50 -24.62
C GLU A 855 -3.61 -12.93 -23.38
N VAL A 856 -3.70 -12.20 -22.26
CA VAL A 856 -2.98 -12.55 -21.02
C VAL A 856 -3.85 -13.23 -19.97
N LYS A 857 -5.18 -13.08 -20.04
CA LYS A 857 -6.13 -13.58 -19.02
C LYS A 857 -5.92 -15.06 -18.71
N ASP A 858 -5.84 -15.90 -19.75
CA ASP A 858 -5.71 -17.35 -19.61
C ASP A 858 -4.32 -17.77 -19.10
N ILE A 859 -3.27 -17.00 -19.44
CA ILE A 859 -1.89 -17.23 -19.00
C ILE A 859 -1.73 -16.84 -17.51
N ALA A 860 -2.36 -15.73 -17.11
CA ALA A 860 -2.35 -15.27 -15.73
C ALA A 860 -3.16 -16.19 -14.81
N SER A 861 -4.32 -16.69 -15.27
CA SER A 861 -5.16 -17.61 -14.50
C SER A 861 -4.57 -19.02 -14.36
N SER A 862 -3.72 -19.45 -15.29
CA SER A 862 -3.02 -20.75 -15.25
C SER A 862 -1.72 -20.74 -14.46
N THR A 863 -1.34 -19.60 -13.85
CA THR A 863 -0.13 -19.56 -13.03
C THR A 863 -0.40 -20.27 -11.70
N SER A 864 0.14 -21.49 -11.56
CA SER A 864 0.05 -22.28 -10.33
C SER A 864 0.61 -21.53 -9.12
N PRO A 865 0.06 -21.76 -7.92
CA PRO A 865 0.71 -21.33 -6.68
C PRO A 865 2.15 -21.83 -6.66
N VAL A 866 3.07 -21.00 -6.15
CA VAL A 866 4.45 -21.45 -5.93
C VAL A 866 4.42 -22.65 -4.97
N GLU A 867 5.00 -23.77 -5.39
CA GLU A 867 5.04 -24.97 -4.56
C GLU A 867 5.86 -24.73 -3.29
N PRO A 868 5.38 -25.18 -2.12
CA PRO A 868 6.13 -25.05 -0.88
C PRO A 868 7.38 -25.94 -0.90
N PHE A 869 8.42 -25.51 -0.20
CA PHE A 869 9.63 -26.31 -0.04
C PHE A 869 9.37 -27.54 0.84
N THR A 870 9.35 -28.72 0.22
CA THR A 870 9.01 -29.99 0.88
C THR A 870 10.24 -30.70 1.46
N LEU A 871 10.02 -31.71 2.31
CA LEU A 871 11.09 -32.56 2.81
C LEU A 871 11.84 -33.28 1.68
N ASP A 872 11.14 -33.71 0.64
CA ASP A 872 11.77 -34.36 -0.52
C ASP A 872 12.58 -33.35 -1.35
N SER A 873 12.08 -32.11 -1.47
CA SER A 873 12.86 -31.00 -2.03
C SER A 873 14.15 -30.77 -1.24
N ALA A 874 14.11 -30.84 0.09
CA ALA A 874 15.28 -30.68 0.95
C ALA A 874 16.32 -31.80 0.77
N LYS A 875 15.87 -33.05 0.59
CA LYS A 875 16.78 -34.16 0.29
C LYS A 875 17.43 -34.03 -1.09
N GLN A 876 16.68 -33.53 -2.07
CA GLN A 876 17.12 -33.44 -3.45
C GLN A 876 18.04 -32.23 -3.71
N HIS A 877 17.77 -31.10 -3.06
CA HIS A 877 18.41 -29.81 -3.38
C HIS A 877 19.43 -29.34 -2.33
N TYR A 878 19.75 -30.16 -1.33
CA TYR A 878 20.89 -29.87 -0.46
C TYR A 878 22.19 -29.90 -1.28
N ASP A 879 23.07 -28.93 -1.04
CA ASP A 879 24.31 -28.77 -1.81
C ASP A 879 25.51 -29.05 -0.89
N PRO A 880 26.13 -30.24 -0.96
CA PRO A 880 27.27 -30.59 -0.12
C PRO A 880 28.48 -29.68 -0.36
N GLU A 881 28.56 -29.01 -1.52
CA GLU A 881 29.63 -28.03 -1.78
C GLU A 881 29.53 -26.82 -0.85
N MET A 882 28.38 -26.57 -0.22
CA MET A 882 28.24 -25.50 0.77
C MET A 882 28.82 -25.84 2.14
N GLU A 883 29.27 -27.07 2.39
CA GLU A 883 29.92 -27.46 3.65
C GLU A 883 31.39 -27.01 3.66
N VAL A 884 31.75 -26.20 4.65
CA VAL A 884 33.10 -25.67 4.89
C VAL A 884 33.61 -26.22 6.22
N GLU A 885 34.88 -26.58 6.32
CA GLU A 885 35.47 -27.08 7.57
C GLU A 885 35.22 -26.11 8.74
N GLY A 886 34.87 -26.64 9.92
CA GLY A 886 34.54 -25.86 11.11
C GLY A 886 33.10 -25.32 11.18
N PHE A 887 32.23 -25.59 10.20
CA PHE A 887 30.84 -25.09 10.24
C PHE A 887 30.03 -25.63 11.44
N GLU A 888 30.35 -26.83 11.92
CA GLU A 888 29.68 -27.48 13.05
C GLU A 888 29.80 -26.65 14.35
N ASP A 889 30.90 -25.90 14.52
CA ASP A 889 31.12 -25.05 15.71
C ASP A 889 30.08 -23.91 15.80
N TYR A 890 29.55 -23.47 14.65
CA TYR A 890 28.57 -22.39 14.55
C TYR A 890 27.13 -22.88 14.44
N ARG A 891 26.90 -24.19 14.41
CA ARG A 891 25.59 -24.80 14.16
C ARG A 891 24.55 -24.41 15.20
N SER A 892 24.89 -24.45 16.48
CA SER A 892 23.97 -24.10 17.57
C SER A 892 23.50 -22.65 17.48
N ASP A 893 24.40 -21.73 17.10
CA ASP A 893 24.07 -20.32 16.90
C ASP A 893 23.23 -20.11 15.64
N ALA A 894 23.55 -20.81 14.55
CA ALA A 894 22.78 -20.77 13.31
C ALA A 894 21.34 -21.26 13.53
N GLU A 895 21.13 -22.34 14.29
CA GLU A 895 19.79 -22.83 14.65
C GLU A 895 18.99 -21.80 15.43
N ARG A 896 19.63 -21.10 16.39
CA ARG A 896 19.00 -20.04 17.17
C ARG A 896 18.58 -18.88 16.27
N TYR A 897 19.48 -18.36 15.43
CA TYR A 897 19.17 -17.24 14.53
C TYR A 897 18.15 -17.60 13.45
N LYS A 898 18.18 -18.82 12.93
CA LYS A 898 17.17 -19.33 11.98
C LYS A 898 15.78 -19.30 12.61
N ARG A 899 15.65 -19.81 13.84
CA ARG A 899 14.40 -19.80 14.60
C ARG A 899 13.89 -18.37 14.79
N ASP A 900 14.77 -17.45 15.15
CA ASP A 900 14.41 -16.04 15.39
C ASP A 900 13.96 -15.34 14.12
N TYR A 901 14.66 -15.56 13.01
CA TYR A 901 14.30 -15.03 11.70
C TYR A 901 12.94 -15.55 11.22
N ASP A 902 12.75 -16.88 11.24
CA ASP A 902 11.51 -17.52 10.77
C ASP A 902 10.31 -17.09 11.61
N TYR A 903 10.50 -16.98 12.93
CA TYR A 903 9.49 -16.48 13.83
C TYR A 903 9.05 -15.07 13.41
N LYS A 904 10.00 -14.13 13.27
CA LYS A 904 9.70 -12.74 12.89
C LYS A 904 9.09 -12.63 11.48
N LEU A 905 9.59 -13.39 10.51
CA LEU A 905 9.07 -13.37 9.13
C LEU A 905 7.66 -13.95 9.04
N GLY A 906 7.44 -15.14 9.62
CA GLY A 906 6.13 -15.81 9.62
C GLY A 906 5.07 -14.96 10.32
N ASN A 907 5.44 -14.31 11.42
CA ASN A 907 4.60 -13.35 12.12
C ASN A 907 4.16 -12.17 11.24
N MET A 908 5.08 -11.60 10.44
CA MET A 908 4.73 -10.55 9.49
C MET A 908 3.80 -11.07 8.40
N MET A 909 4.06 -12.25 7.84
CA MET A 909 3.22 -12.87 6.82
C MET A 909 1.79 -13.08 7.33
N GLU A 910 1.63 -13.62 8.54
CA GLU A 910 0.32 -13.81 9.18
C GLU A 910 -0.38 -12.48 9.44
N TYR A 911 0.34 -11.49 9.98
CA TYR A 911 -0.21 -10.16 10.27
C TYR A 911 -0.78 -9.49 9.01
N TYR A 912 -0.05 -9.53 7.88
CA TYR A 912 -0.49 -8.95 6.62
C TYR A 912 -1.37 -9.88 5.76
N GLY A 913 -1.52 -11.16 6.14
CA GLY A 913 -2.22 -12.18 5.37
C GLY A 913 -1.55 -12.54 4.03
N ILE A 914 -0.21 -12.43 3.96
CA ILE A 914 0.59 -12.81 2.78
C ILE A 914 0.89 -14.30 2.84
N GLN A 915 0.72 -15.00 1.71
CA GLN A 915 0.69 -16.46 1.69
C GLN A 915 2.09 -17.08 1.57
N THR A 916 2.98 -16.49 0.77
CA THR A 916 4.30 -17.08 0.50
C THR A 916 5.45 -16.18 0.92
N GLU A 917 6.58 -16.82 1.25
CA GLU A 917 7.83 -16.14 1.58
C GLU A 917 8.30 -15.25 0.41
N ALA A 918 8.15 -15.71 -0.83
CA ALA A 918 8.56 -14.93 -1.99
C ALA A 918 7.73 -13.66 -2.20
N GLU A 919 6.42 -13.69 -1.95
CA GLU A 919 5.56 -12.51 -2.06
C GLU A 919 5.99 -11.40 -1.10
N ILE A 920 6.26 -11.74 0.17
CA ILE A 920 6.64 -10.76 1.19
C ILE A 920 8.05 -10.22 0.95
N LEU A 921 9.01 -11.07 0.56
CA LEU A 921 10.40 -10.65 0.28
C LEU A 921 10.54 -9.79 -0.96
N SER A 922 9.80 -10.13 -2.01
CA SER A 922 9.77 -9.36 -3.26
C SER A 922 8.96 -8.07 -3.16
N GLY A 923 8.01 -8.01 -2.23
CA GLY A 923 6.95 -6.99 -2.19
C GLY A 923 6.02 -7.05 -3.40
N ASN A 924 6.01 -8.18 -4.13
CA ASN A 924 5.13 -8.45 -5.27
C ASN A 924 3.94 -9.32 -4.82
N VAL A 925 3.17 -8.78 -3.89
CA VAL A 925 2.04 -9.45 -3.23
C VAL A 925 0.85 -9.59 -4.19
N LEU A 926 0.39 -10.82 -4.43
CA LEU A 926 -0.80 -11.11 -5.25
C LEU A 926 -2.08 -10.89 -4.46
N LYS A 927 -2.13 -11.38 -3.21
CA LYS A 927 -3.26 -11.25 -2.29
C LYS A 927 -2.78 -10.83 -0.89
N MET A 928 -3.53 -9.96 -0.23
CA MET A 928 -3.24 -9.47 1.12
C MET A 928 -4.55 -9.49 1.95
N SER A 929 -4.44 -9.47 3.28
CA SER A 929 -5.59 -9.31 4.17
C SER A 929 -6.30 -7.97 3.91
N LYS A 930 -7.64 -7.97 3.97
CA LYS A 930 -8.50 -6.80 3.71
C LYS A 930 -8.25 -5.60 4.62
N HIS A 931 -7.77 -5.86 5.83
CA HIS A 931 -7.44 -4.80 6.80
C HIS A 931 -6.33 -3.88 6.29
N PHE A 932 -5.57 -4.35 5.28
CA PHE A 932 -4.47 -3.64 4.65
C PHE A 932 -4.81 -3.31 3.20
N ASP A 933 -4.36 -2.14 2.75
CA ASP A 933 -4.44 -1.69 1.37
C ASP A 933 -3.08 -1.85 0.69
N ARG A 934 -3.05 -2.49 -0.48
CA ARG A 934 -1.79 -2.80 -1.18
C ARG A 934 -1.06 -1.53 -1.61
N LYS A 935 -1.74 -0.44 -1.97
CA LYS A 935 -1.06 0.80 -2.40
C LYS A 935 -0.42 1.51 -1.20
N ARG A 936 -1.09 1.49 -0.04
CA ARG A 936 -0.69 2.19 1.18
C ARG A 936 0.34 1.41 2.03
N ASP A 937 0.12 0.12 2.22
CA ASP A 937 0.81 -0.66 3.26
C ASP A 937 2.05 -1.43 2.72
N LEU A 938 2.19 -1.61 1.40
CA LEU A 938 3.37 -2.27 0.80
C LEU A 938 4.71 -1.59 1.12
N GLY A 939 4.72 -0.26 1.28
CA GLY A 939 5.93 0.45 1.67
C GLY A 939 6.42 0.03 3.05
N ALA A 940 5.51 -0.01 4.03
CA ALA A 940 5.80 -0.44 5.39
C ALA A 940 6.32 -1.89 5.44
N ILE A 941 5.69 -2.78 4.68
CA ILE A 941 6.10 -4.19 4.56
C ILE A 941 7.53 -4.28 4.02
N LYS A 942 7.85 -3.57 2.93
CA LYS A 942 9.19 -3.55 2.35
C LYS A 942 10.26 -3.06 3.33
N TYR A 943 9.95 -2.03 4.13
CA TYR A 943 10.87 -1.54 5.16
C TYR A 943 11.06 -2.55 6.28
N ALA A 944 9.98 -3.15 6.79
CA ALA A 944 10.05 -4.15 7.85
C ALA A 944 10.85 -5.40 7.44
N VAL A 945 10.62 -5.90 6.22
CA VAL A 945 11.37 -7.03 5.65
C VAL A 945 12.84 -6.67 5.47
N LYS A 946 13.14 -5.47 4.96
CA LYS A 946 14.53 -5.00 4.83
C LYS A 946 15.22 -4.98 6.18
N SER A 947 14.59 -4.38 7.20
CA SER A 947 15.15 -4.32 8.55
C SER A 947 15.33 -5.69 9.18
N LEU A 948 14.44 -6.65 8.95
CA LEU A 948 14.64 -8.03 9.42
C LEU A 948 15.89 -8.67 8.78
N ARG A 949 16.09 -8.48 7.47
CA ARG A 949 17.28 -9.01 6.77
C ARG A 949 18.57 -8.33 7.24
N MET A 950 18.52 -7.03 7.51
CA MET A 950 19.64 -6.29 8.09
C MET A 950 19.92 -6.73 9.53
N GLU A 951 18.90 -6.97 10.34
CA GLU A 951 19.03 -7.50 11.69
C GLU A 951 19.68 -8.88 11.68
N ALA A 952 19.27 -9.76 10.77
CA ALA A 952 19.92 -11.06 10.56
C ALA A 952 21.40 -10.89 10.16
N ARG A 953 21.71 -10.01 9.20
CA ARG A 953 23.10 -9.71 8.84
C ARG A 953 23.92 -9.19 10.03
N ASN A 954 23.31 -8.38 10.90
CA ASN A 954 23.96 -7.92 12.13
C ASN A 954 24.20 -9.07 13.12
N TRP A 955 23.30 -10.05 13.22
CA TRP A 955 23.55 -11.27 14.01
C TRP A 955 24.74 -12.05 13.48
N PHE A 956 24.88 -12.15 12.15
CA PHE A 956 26.02 -12.78 11.52
C PHE A 956 27.34 -12.05 11.85
N ASN A 957 27.32 -10.71 11.87
CA ASN A 957 28.50 -9.90 12.16
C ASN A 957 28.85 -9.78 13.66
N LYS A 958 28.07 -10.37 14.57
CA LYS A 958 28.39 -10.38 16.00
C LYS A 958 29.51 -11.38 16.30
N GLY A 959 30.51 -10.93 17.08
CA GLY A 959 31.66 -11.71 17.56
C GLY A 959 32.97 -11.32 16.86
N SER A 960 34.12 -11.55 17.51
CA SER A 960 35.47 -11.29 16.96
C SER A 960 35.84 -12.22 15.79
N ASP A 961 35.10 -13.31 15.59
CA ASP A 961 35.36 -14.30 14.54
C ASP A 961 34.88 -13.86 13.15
N ALA A 962 34.14 -12.75 13.05
CA ALA A 962 33.70 -12.19 11.77
C ALA A 962 34.84 -11.51 10.98
N ASP A 963 35.98 -11.23 11.62
CA ASP A 963 37.14 -10.58 11.00
C ASP A 963 38.05 -11.58 10.26
N SER A 964 37.90 -12.89 10.50
CA SER A 964 38.60 -13.96 9.77
C SER A 964 37.74 -14.50 8.63
N THR A 965 38.24 -14.42 7.39
CA THR A 965 37.54 -14.87 6.17
C THR A 965 37.10 -16.33 6.25
N GLU A 966 37.91 -17.21 6.85
CA GLU A 966 37.58 -18.65 6.96
C GLU A 966 36.49 -18.91 8.01
N ASN A 967 36.53 -18.22 9.15
CA ASN A 967 35.48 -18.32 10.16
C ASN A 967 34.13 -17.79 9.64
N ALA A 968 34.15 -16.71 8.83
CA ALA A 968 32.96 -16.20 8.18
C ALA A 968 32.35 -17.23 7.21
N LYS A 969 33.17 -17.93 6.41
CA LYS A 969 32.69 -19.01 5.52
C LYS A 969 32.12 -20.20 6.30
N ALA A 970 32.79 -20.66 7.36
CA ALA A 970 32.28 -21.72 8.24
C ALA A 970 30.94 -21.34 8.87
N LYS A 971 30.80 -20.09 9.36
CA LYS A 971 29.54 -19.56 9.90
C LYS A 971 28.44 -19.50 8.83
N ALA A 972 28.77 -19.07 7.62
CA ALA A 972 27.84 -19.00 6.50
C ALA A 972 27.37 -20.39 6.04
N SER A 973 28.30 -21.35 6.01
CA SER A 973 28.03 -22.76 5.77
C SER A 973 27.05 -23.33 6.81
N ALA A 974 27.23 -23.01 8.09
CA ALA A 974 26.29 -23.40 9.14
C ALA A 974 24.88 -22.85 8.92
N TRP A 975 24.75 -21.58 8.49
CA TRP A 975 23.47 -20.95 8.16
C TRP A 975 22.78 -21.62 6.96
N TYR A 976 23.54 -22.01 5.94
CA TYR A 976 23.04 -22.80 4.82
C TYR A 976 22.58 -24.18 5.30
N HIS A 977 23.41 -24.89 6.06
CA HIS A 977 23.14 -26.25 6.56
C HIS A 977 21.83 -26.32 7.35
N VAL A 978 21.66 -25.44 8.35
CA VAL A 978 20.42 -25.41 9.16
C VAL A 978 19.19 -24.99 8.35
N THR A 979 19.37 -24.36 7.20
CA THR A 979 18.27 -23.94 6.32
C THR A 979 17.88 -25.01 5.30
N TYR A 980 18.84 -25.72 4.70
CA TYR A 980 18.58 -26.62 3.57
C TYR A 980 18.64 -28.11 3.92
N HIS A 981 19.41 -28.50 4.93
CA HIS A 981 19.62 -29.92 5.20
C HIS A 981 18.33 -30.58 5.69
N HIS A 982 18.00 -31.76 5.15
CA HIS A 982 16.72 -32.41 5.37
C HIS A 982 16.43 -32.75 6.85
N THR A 983 17.46 -32.93 7.69
CA THR A 983 17.30 -33.16 9.14
C THR A 983 16.81 -31.92 9.89
N TYR A 984 16.83 -30.75 9.25
CA TYR A 984 16.39 -29.48 9.79
C TYR A 984 15.03 -29.02 9.28
N TRP A 985 14.52 -29.69 8.25
CA TRP A 985 13.23 -29.38 7.68
C TRP A 985 12.13 -29.50 8.75
N GLY A 986 11.34 -28.44 8.93
CA GLY A 986 10.25 -28.38 9.90
C GLY A 986 10.65 -28.18 11.37
N LYS A 987 11.95 -28.09 11.71
CA LYS A 987 12.41 -27.93 13.11
C LYS A 987 12.13 -26.55 13.73
N TYR A 988 11.96 -25.51 12.91
CA TYR A 988 11.84 -24.12 13.37
C TYR A 988 10.38 -23.65 13.52
N ASN A 989 9.43 -24.51 13.15
CA ASN A 989 8.00 -24.23 13.16
C ASN A 989 7.36 -24.54 14.53
N GLU A 990 7.88 -23.98 15.62
CA GLU A 990 7.19 -24.06 16.92
C GLU A 990 5.97 -23.11 16.92
N GLY A 991 4.81 -23.57 16.42
CA GLY A 991 3.60 -22.75 16.23
C GLY A 991 2.64 -23.34 15.20
N PRO A 992 1.66 -22.60 14.64
CA PRO A 992 0.79 -23.10 13.57
C PRO A 992 1.62 -23.71 12.41
N ASP A 993 1.06 -24.64 11.63
CA ASP A 993 1.67 -25.33 10.46
C ASP A 993 2.28 -24.36 9.41
N ARG A 994 3.40 -23.73 9.74
CA ARG A 994 4.11 -22.78 8.89
C ARG A 994 4.95 -23.53 7.86
N ALA A 995 5.12 -22.92 6.69
CA ALA A 995 6.04 -23.43 5.68
C ALA A 995 7.50 -23.32 6.16
N HIS A 996 8.38 -24.17 5.63
CA HIS A 996 9.82 -24.06 5.87
C HIS A 996 10.42 -22.93 5.01
N PHE A 997 10.95 -21.90 5.65
CA PHE A 997 11.48 -20.70 4.98
C PHE A 997 12.96 -20.84 4.59
N LEU A 998 13.33 -20.29 3.42
CA LEU A 998 14.67 -20.39 2.84
C LEU A 998 15.48 -19.08 2.89
N SER A 999 14.84 -17.92 3.05
CA SER A 999 15.51 -16.63 2.88
C SER A 999 16.53 -16.26 3.97
N PHE A 1000 16.52 -16.95 5.10
CA PHE A 1000 17.49 -16.74 6.18
C PHE A 1000 18.94 -16.88 5.68
N ALA A 1001 19.27 -18.00 5.01
CA ALA A 1001 20.60 -18.23 4.47
C ALA A 1001 21.01 -17.11 3.48
N TRP A 1002 20.06 -16.63 2.68
CA TRP A 1002 20.29 -15.58 1.68
C TRP A 1002 20.39 -14.16 2.26
N CYS A 1003 20.29 -13.99 3.58
CA CYS A 1003 20.64 -12.71 4.23
C CYS A 1003 22.14 -12.42 4.14
N ILE A 1004 22.96 -13.46 4.03
CA ILE A 1004 24.44 -13.43 3.92
C ILE A 1004 24.92 -13.94 2.55
N TYR A 1005 24.16 -13.62 1.50
CA TYR A 1005 24.36 -14.15 0.15
C TYR A 1005 25.79 -13.98 -0.38
N ASP A 1006 26.48 -12.91 0.00
CA ASP A 1006 27.86 -12.60 -0.34
C ASP A 1006 28.82 -13.71 0.07
N HIS A 1007 28.77 -14.17 1.32
CA HIS A 1007 29.62 -15.27 1.81
C HIS A 1007 29.24 -16.62 1.19
N LEU A 1008 27.94 -16.88 0.98
CA LEU A 1008 27.51 -18.10 0.27
C LEU A 1008 28.00 -18.14 -1.18
N MET A 1009 28.01 -16.99 -1.85
CA MET A 1009 28.57 -16.87 -3.19
C MET A 1009 30.08 -17.09 -3.22
N GLU A 1010 30.82 -16.62 -2.21
CA GLU A 1010 32.27 -16.87 -2.07
C GLU A 1010 32.58 -18.37 -1.94
N ILE A 1011 31.89 -19.08 -1.04
CA ILE A 1011 32.03 -20.55 -0.87
C ILE A 1011 31.82 -21.25 -2.22
N LYS A 1012 30.78 -20.86 -2.97
CA LYS A 1012 30.45 -21.48 -4.27
C LYS A 1012 31.48 -21.15 -5.36
N LYS A 1013 32.14 -20.00 -5.31
CA LYS A 1013 33.20 -19.61 -6.26
C LYS A 1013 34.51 -20.35 -5.98
N ASP A 1014 34.87 -20.50 -4.71
CA ASP A 1014 36.10 -21.18 -4.30
C ASP A 1014 36.08 -22.64 -4.76
N LYS A 1015 34.97 -23.35 -4.57
CA LYS A 1015 34.84 -24.75 -5.00
C LYS A 1015 34.69 -24.96 -6.50
N LYS A 1016 34.39 -23.91 -7.28
CA LYS A 1016 34.42 -23.95 -8.76
C LYS A 1016 35.81 -23.66 -9.36
N SER A 1017 36.72 -23.12 -8.54
CA SER A 1017 38.08 -22.78 -8.94
C SER A 1017 39.08 -23.91 -8.64
N ILE A 1018 38.61 -24.98 -8.00
CA ILE A 1018 39.25 -26.28 -7.81
C ILE A 1018 38.62 -27.24 -8.82
#